data_AF-A0A2E5B6Y4-F1
#
_entry.id   AF-A0A2E5B6Y4-F1
#
_cell.length_a   1.000
_cell.length_b   1.000
_cell.length_c   1.000
_cell.angle_alpha   90.00
_cell.angle_beta   90.00
_cell.angle_gamma   90.00
#
_symmetry.space_group_name_H-M   'P 1'
#
loop_
_entity.id
_entity.type
_entity.pdbx_description
1 polymer ?
#
loop_
_entity_poly.entity_id
_entity_poly.type
_entity_poly.pdbx_seq_one_letter_code
_entity_poly.pdbx_strand_id
1 'polypeptide(L)'
;MNRKLSRFNAVLLAVLLCASVLPQNAAADETTTEHFAFGVEYDWSNMNQDFESMTGLPLDDILADIMQSADDAGIDLLILEEVTGTSSVIIDQYEDGMTMLDYDGSTVEVTKHVTELTVRHGALSDMAMITEWSDAYAGWDMTISGGSEGIFNVDAHYIEYRDASGLIYGHDIVMSMDTDNTITFDLEGHFEAQDGDKVMPIDIHMEMGVDYSVNNAESQVIYTEPSTLYQEMSALEGGDELYWQIGEDDDDHDDDHSSDYYWVDYNYCEWEGEGWSGDDRFYCTNNDDGSEGYDDWWYYCEYYSDWDDYRCTDDFGQSSDWEYATGNTHYADGTSPHDDHDHGDHDNGSDGELYENAHPHDGVFSTTTGFEFELTGLPAEEMGMPAGKWDVSASDSTTDSGTYEDEEYYCEMGIELFEGTQMITTDGSQIEVMQAYTSPLPWGMTCHIANLFIHAFEGTEDAATLEDMIEDSTEEIADSMGGNDESSADSDHISVVMYAYGQDDIEIGVQAWEFDEDSNYEVTLVMTDSDGITQDATSMVVYDDYYFEEWDYMSTAAWGEHCVTAQLKDVTNNDIVDSVTTCASVEQQPEPSDLVMDIIDGFSESTLDNVMENFGSNLEYRLDNYEADFPYDEGDMFVLWDATNNMVVGFQLVVTSEDSNMWYTLVGPDSDSYGTAPSPISVTYFSGQQAIAQEAEIEDDSTLEDLVDLTQHNDEIIEEAIEEATSDYNNDDSNEEETEEEAGGLLPFISPVFTIAMFAAAGLVASLKNRKD
;
A
#
# COMPACT_ATOMS: atom_id res chain seq x y z
N MET A 1 -43.17 21.56 60.28
CA MET A 1 -43.36 23.02 60.05
C MET A 1 -42.04 23.58 59.56
N ASN A 2 -41.68 23.27 58.31
CA ASN A 2 -41.92 24.13 57.14
C ASN A 2 -41.12 25.44 57.20
N ARG A 3 -39.78 25.33 57.14
CA ARG A 3 -39.01 26.35 56.45
C ARG A 3 -39.14 26.04 54.96
N LYS A 4 -40.01 26.82 54.32
CA LYS A 4 -40.12 26.95 52.86
C LYS A 4 -38.74 27.37 52.33
N LEU A 5 -37.87 26.42 51.99
CA LEU A 5 -36.95 26.67 50.89
C LEU A 5 -37.85 26.78 49.66
N SER A 6 -37.95 28.01 49.19
CA SER A 6 -38.83 28.41 48.11
C SER A 6 -38.54 27.56 46.89
N ARG A 7 -39.57 26.90 46.33
CA ARG A 7 -39.50 26.25 45.00
C ARG A 7 -38.91 27.18 43.93
N PHE A 8 -38.98 28.49 44.16
CA PHE A 8 -38.35 29.49 43.32
C PHE A 8 -36.81 29.42 43.30
N ASN A 9 -36.14 29.05 44.40
CA ASN A 9 -34.68 28.93 44.43
C ASN A 9 -34.20 27.62 43.78
N ALA A 10 -34.97 26.53 43.88
CA ALA A 10 -34.62 25.27 43.22
C ALA A 10 -34.83 25.35 41.70
N VAL A 11 -35.88 26.05 41.24
CA VAL A 11 -36.09 26.31 39.81
C VAL A 11 -35.09 27.33 39.29
N LEU A 12 -34.72 28.37 40.06
CA LEU A 12 -33.67 29.32 39.65
C LEU A 12 -32.30 28.64 39.57
N LEU A 13 -31.99 27.70 40.48
CA LEU A 13 -30.74 26.93 40.43
C LEU A 13 -30.74 25.93 39.27
N ALA A 14 -31.87 25.28 38.97
CA ALA A 14 -32.00 24.40 37.80
C ALA A 14 -31.95 25.17 36.48
N VAL A 15 -32.52 26.37 36.40
CA VAL A 15 -32.42 27.24 35.21
C VAL A 15 -31.01 27.83 35.09
N LEU A 16 -30.32 28.13 36.19
CA LEU A 16 -28.91 28.57 36.16
C LEU A 16 -27.94 27.43 35.80
N LEU A 17 -28.25 26.18 36.18
CA LEU A 17 -27.49 24.98 35.79
C LEU A 17 -27.77 24.58 34.34
N CYS A 18 -29.02 24.70 33.85
CA CYS A 18 -29.32 24.49 32.42
C CYS A 18 -28.80 25.64 31.54
N ALA A 19 -28.62 26.86 32.08
CA ALA A 19 -27.99 27.97 31.37
C ALA A 19 -26.46 27.97 31.44
N SER A 20 -25.84 27.11 32.28
CA SER A 20 -24.39 26.91 32.32
C SER A 20 -23.90 25.73 31.49
N VAL A 21 -24.82 25.02 30.82
CA VAL A 21 -24.54 23.97 29.81
C VAL A 21 -24.96 24.45 28.42
N LEU A 22 -25.19 25.76 28.26
CA LEU A 22 -25.19 26.39 26.95
C LEU A 22 -23.76 26.92 26.72
N PRO A 23 -23.13 26.67 25.57
CA PRO A 23 -21.83 27.25 25.26
C PRO A 23 -21.92 28.76 25.48
N GLN A 24 -21.01 29.30 26.30
CA GLN A 24 -20.94 30.73 26.52
C GLN A 24 -20.35 31.35 25.26
N ASN A 25 -21.19 31.72 24.29
CA ASN A 25 -20.80 32.62 23.22
C ASN A 25 -20.23 33.88 23.89
N ALA A 26 -18.90 34.01 23.80
CA ALA A 26 -18.24 35.27 24.01
C ALA A 26 -18.85 36.23 22.99
N ALA A 27 -19.39 37.36 23.47
CA ALA A 27 -19.81 38.45 22.61
C ALA A 27 -18.56 39.07 21.96
N ALA A 28 -18.10 38.46 20.87
CA ALA A 28 -17.34 39.06 19.79
C ALA A 28 -18.32 39.25 18.60
N ASP A 29 -18.00 40.12 17.65
CA ASP A 29 -18.82 40.34 16.44
C ASP A 29 -19.06 39.01 15.71
N GLU A 30 -20.23 38.39 15.89
CA GLU A 30 -20.65 37.21 15.13
C GLU A 30 -21.15 37.67 13.75
N THR A 31 -20.24 37.80 12.79
CA THR A 31 -20.51 37.15 11.50
C THR A 31 -20.37 35.67 11.80
N THR A 32 -21.49 34.95 11.94
CA THR A 32 -21.46 33.48 11.94
C THR A 32 -20.88 33.07 10.61
N THR A 33 -19.65 32.56 10.59
CA THR A 33 -19.09 31.89 9.41
C THR A 33 -20.07 30.80 9.00
N GLU A 34 -20.43 30.76 7.72
CA GLU A 34 -21.33 29.75 7.17
C GLU A 34 -20.45 28.58 6.71
N HIS A 35 -20.73 27.40 7.25
CA HIS A 35 -19.99 26.17 7.03
C HIS A 35 -20.83 25.21 6.19
N PHE A 36 -20.19 24.49 5.28
CA PHE A 36 -20.76 23.43 4.47
C PHE A 36 -19.96 22.15 4.70
N ALA A 37 -20.39 21.39 5.70
CA ALA A 37 -19.73 20.14 6.07
C ALA A 37 -20.55 18.91 5.64
N PHE A 38 -19.85 17.85 5.26
CA PHE A 38 -20.42 16.54 4.99
C PHE A 38 -19.38 15.45 5.26
N GLY A 39 -19.84 14.22 5.48
CA GLY A 39 -18.94 13.12 5.76
C GLY A 39 -19.65 11.82 6.07
N VAL A 40 -18.87 10.80 6.40
CA VAL A 40 -19.38 9.47 6.76
C VAL A 40 -18.61 8.89 7.93
N GLU A 41 -19.28 8.01 8.67
CA GLU A 41 -18.65 7.13 9.65
C GLU A 41 -19.17 5.71 9.53
N TYR A 42 -18.27 4.75 9.70
CA TYR A 42 -18.55 3.34 9.78
C TYR A 42 -18.08 2.78 11.12
N ASP A 43 -18.92 1.94 11.74
CA ASP A 43 -18.65 1.26 13.00
C ASP A 43 -18.40 -0.22 12.70
N TRP A 44 -17.17 -0.66 12.95
CA TRP A 44 -16.66 -1.98 12.59
C TRP A 44 -17.34 -3.13 13.35
N SER A 45 -18.01 -2.85 14.48
CA SER A 45 -18.82 -3.84 15.18
C SER A 45 -20.01 -4.36 14.34
N ASN A 46 -20.38 -3.63 13.29
CA ASN A 46 -21.46 -4.02 12.38
C ASN A 46 -20.99 -4.87 11.19
N MET A 47 -19.69 -5.18 11.07
CA MET A 47 -19.11 -5.89 9.92
C MET A 47 -19.81 -7.21 9.61
N ASN A 48 -20.05 -8.07 10.60
CA ASN A 48 -20.68 -9.37 10.36
C ASN A 48 -22.12 -9.23 9.86
N GLN A 49 -22.87 -8.29 10.45
CA GLN A 49 -24.25 -8.01 10.03
C GLN A 49 -24.30 -7.46 8.59
N ASP A 50 -23.39 -6.54 8.27
CA ASP A 50 -23.32 -5.94 6.94
C ASP A 50 -22.85 -6.96 5.90
N PHE A 51 -21.87 -7.81 6.23
CA PHE A 51 -21.42 -8.92 5.39
C PHE A 51 -22.56 -9.87 5.06
N GLU A 52 -23.34 -10.31 6.06
CA GLU A 52 -24.52 -11.17 5.83
C GLU A 52 -25.56 -10.44 4.95
N SER A 53 -25.81 -9.16 5.21
CA SER A 53 -26.80 -8.39 4.45
C SER A 53 -26.41 -8.18 2.97
N MET A 54 -25.10 -8.07 2.69
CA MET A 54 -24.56 -7.80 1.36
C MET A 54 -24.24 -9.07 0.58
N THR A 55 -23.90 -10.16 1.24
CA THR A 55 -23.52 -11.42 0.57
C THR A 55 -24.60 -12.49 0.70
N GLY A 56 -25.56 -12.34 1.61
CA GLY A 56 -26.51 -13.38 1.98
C GLY A 56 -25.87 -14.55 2.74
N LEU A 57 -24.59 -14.45 3.11
CA LEU A 57 -23.84 -15.49 3.79
C LEU A 57 -23.80 -15.22 5.30
N PRO A 58 -24.48 -16.03 6.12
CA PRO A 58 -24.40 -15.93 7.57
C PRO A 58 -23.05 -16.47 8.05
N LEU A 59 -22.12 -15.57 8.33
CA LEU A 59 -20.74 -15.91 8.68
C LEU A 59 -20.67 -16.81 9.93
N ASP A 60 -21.47 -16.51 10.95
CA ASP A 60 -21.57 -17.28 12.18
C ASP A 60 -22.04 -18.73 11.91
N ASP A 61 -23.05 -18.92 11.07
CA ASP A 61 -23.55 -20.25 10.70
C ASP A 61 -22.50 -21.03 9.89
N ILE A 62 -21.72 -20.35 9.03
CA ILE A 62 -20.64 -20.95 8.24
C ILE A 62 -19.53 -21.47 9.18
N LEU A 63 -19.10 -20.66 10.15
CA LEU A 63 -18.12 -21.09 11.15
C LEU A 63 -18.64 -22.24 12.00
N ALA A 64 -19.88 -22.17 12.46
CA ALA A 64 -20.50 -23.26 13.21
C ALA A 64 -20.54 -24.55 12.40
N ASP A 65 -20.80 -24.48 11.09
CA ASP A 65 -20.75 -25.64 10.20
C ASP A 65 -19.31 -26.16 9.96
N ILE A 66 -18.30 -25.30 9.97
CA ILE A 66 -16.88 -25.68 9.92
C ILE A 66 -16.50 -26.44 11.20
N MET A 67 -16.78 -25.87 12.37
CA MET A 67 -16.54 -26.50 13.68
C MET A 67 -17.28 -27.83 13.79
N GLN A 68 -18.54 -27.89 13.37
CA GLN A 68 -19.32 -29.12 13.38
C GLN A 68 -18.80 -30.16 12.36
N SER A 69 -18.22 -29.72 11.23
CA SER A 69 -17.55 -30.63 10.28
C SER A 69 -16.32 -31.27 10.90
N ALA A 70 -15.57 -30.51 11.69
CA ALA A 70 -14.42 -30.97 12.45
C ALA A 70 -14.85 -31.99 13.51
N ASP A 71 -15.87 -31.68 14.33
CA ASP A 71 -16.43 -32.59 15.34
C ASP A 71 -16.92 -33.90 14.71
N ASP A 72 -17.63 -33.83 13.58
CA ASP A 72 -18.09 -35.02 12.84
C ASP A 72 -16.90 -35.88 12.31
N ALA A 73 -15.74 -35.28 12.11
CA ALA A 73 -14.50 -35.96 11.72
C ALA A 73 -13.66 -36.42 12.93
N GLY A 74 -14.01 -35.98 14.15
CA GLY A 74 -13.32 -36.28 15.40
C GLY A 74 -12.18 -35.30 15.74
N ILE A 75 -12.18 -34.12 15.13
CA ILE A 75 -11.30 -32.99 15.47
C ILE A 75 -12.11 -32.04 16.34
N ASP A 76 -11.62 -31.71 17.53
CA ASP A 76 -12.16 -30.58 18.29
C ASP A 76 -11.65 -29.28 17.65
N LEU A 77 -12.55 -28.33 17.42
CA LEU A 77 -12.24 -27.06 16.77
C LEU A 77 -13.18 -25.99 17.31
N LEU A 78 -12.60 -24.99 17.94
CA LEU A 78 -13.24 -23.76 18.37
C LEU A 78 -12.60 -22.58 17.63
N ILE A 79 -13.41 -21.71 17.04
CA ILE A 79 -12.98 -20.49 16.37
C ILE A 79 -13.72 -19.34 17.03
N LEU A 80 -12.99 -18.32 17.47
CA LEU A 80 -13.49 -17.12 18.13
C LEU A 80 -12.88 -15.88 17.46
N GLU A 81 -13.63 -14.79 17.37
CA GLU A 81 -13.19 -13.50 16.84
C GLU A 81 -13.97 -12.35 17.47
N GLU A 82 -13.33 -11.20 17.60
CA GLU A 82 -13.97 -9.93 17.96
C GLU A 82 -13.32 -8.80 17.16
N VAL A 83 -14.13 -7.94 16.52
CA VAL A 83 -13.66 -6.75 15.79
C VAL A 83 -14.44 -5.53 16.26
N THR A 84 -13.74 -4.49 16.67
CA THR A 84 -14.33 -3.19 17.03
C THR A 84 -13.52 -2.04 16.48
N GLY A 85 -14.17 -0.88 16.33
CA GLY A 85 -13.51 0.32 15.84
C GLY A 85 -14.41 1.23 15.05
N THR A 86 -13.85 2.35 14.62
CA THR A 86 -14.55 3.32 13.77
C THR A 86 -13.67 3.82 12.63
N SER A 87 -14.32 4.21 11.53
CA SER A 87 -13.69 4.92 10.41
C SER A 87 -14.56 6.10 10.04
N SER A 88 -14.02 7.31 10.15
CA SER A 88 -14.73 8.56 9.93
C SER A 88 -13.96 9.47 8.98
N VAL A 89 -14.69 10.10 8.06
CA VAL A 89 -14.15 11.10 7.11
C VAL A 89 -15.12 12.27 7.08
N ILE A 90 -14.66 13.44 7.52
CA ILE A 90 -15.42 14.68 7.47
C ILE A 90 -14.68 15.71 6.61
N ILE A 91 -15.44 16.41 5.77
CA ILE A 91 -14.98 17.54 4.96
C ILE A 91 -15.81 18.75 5.39
N ASP A 92 -15.16 19.82 5.86
CA ASP A 92 -15.79 21.10 6.19
C ASP A 92 -15.26 22.23 5.29
N GLN A 93 -16.17 23.03 4.74
CA GLN A 93 -15.86 24.12 3.83
C GLN A 93 -16.46 25.43 4.33
N TYR A 94 -15.65 26.49 4.42
CA TYR A 94 -16.11 27.78 4.91
C TYR A 94 -15.25 28.96 4.42
N GLU A 95 -15.76 30.19 4.57
CA GLU A 95 -14.99 31.42 4.26
C GLU A 95 -14.34 32.02 5.52
N ASP A 96 -13.01 32.16 5.55
CA ASP A 96 -12.28 32.81 6.67
C ASP A 96 -11.91 34.27 6.37
N GLY A 97 -12.91 35.06 5.98
CA GLY A 97 -12.78 36.49 5.77
C GLY A 97 -11.81 36.90 4.65
N MET A 98 -11.48 38.20 4.62
CA MET A 98 -10.64 38.79 3.57
C MET A 98 -9.22 39.08 4.06
N THR A 99 -8.24 38.90 3.18
CA THR A 99 -6.83 39.23 3.39
C THR A 99 -6.24 39.98 2.20
N MET A 100 -5.05 40.57 2.39
CA MET A 100 -4.27 41.14 1.31
C MET A 100 -3.17 40.14 0.92
N LEU A 101 -3.28 39.51 -0.24
CA LEU A 101 -2.28 38.61 -0.80
C LEU A 101 -1.20 39.41 -1.54
N ASP A 102 0.07 39.06 -1.35
CA ASP A 102 1.17 39.57 -2.17
C ASP A 102 1.25 38.73 -3.45
N TYR A 103 1.10 39.39 -4.59
CA TYR A 103 1.03 38.78 -5.91
C TYR A 103 1.92 39.59 -6.86
N ASP A 104 3.07 39.04 -7.22
CA ASP A 104 4.10 39.66 -8.07
C ASP A 104 4.53 41.07 -7.63
N GLY A 105 4.63 41.29 -6.31
CA GLY A 105 5.00 42.57 -5.72
C GLY A 105 3.88 43.62 -5.76
N SER A 106 2.66 43.21 -6.08
CA SER A 106 1.42 43.96 -5.92
C SER A 106 0.56 43.32 -4.83
N THR A 107 -0.37 44.07 -4.22
CA THR A 107 -1.25 43.48 -3.19
C THR A 107 -2.69 43.46 -3.69
N VAL A 108 -3.31 42.29 -3.65
CA VAL A 108 -4.70 42.05 -4.05
C VAL A 108 -5.53 41.71 -2.82
N GLU A 109 -6.76 42.23 -2.74
CA GLU A 109 -7.71 41.86 -1.70
C GLU A 109 -8.45 40.59 -2.13
N VAL A 110 -8.31 39.53 -1.34
CA VAL A 110 -8.86 38.19 -1.62
C VAL A 110 -9.64 37.68 -0.40
N THR A 111 -10.66 36.86 -0.64
CA THR A 111 -11.35 36.05 0.36
C THR A 111 -10.65 34.69 0.46
N LYS A 112 -10.53 34.18 1.70
CA LYS A 112 -9.98 32.85 1.95
C LYS A 112 -11.12 31.83 1.97
N HIS A 113 -11.12 30.91 1.03
CA HIS A 113 -12.01 29.74 1.03
C HIS A 113 -11.24 28.57 1.66
N VAL A 114 -11.69 28.11 2.80
CA VAL A 114 -11.04 27.06 3.59
C VAL A 114 -11.73 25.72 3.34
N THR A 115 -10.95 24.66 3.26
CA THR A 115 -11.45 23.27 3.30
C THR A 115 -10.62 22.48 4.29
N GLU A 116 -11.28 21.93 5.29
CA GLU A 116 -10.71 21.04 6.30
C GLU A 116 -11.12 19.60 5.96
N LEU A 117 -10.14 18.69 5.98
CA LEU A 117 -10.35 17.24 5.87
C LEU A 117 -9.85 16.60 7.16
N THR A 118 -10.76 15.93 7.85
CA THR A 118 -10.48 15.16 9.06
C THR A 118 -10.80 13.70 8.78
N VAL A 119 -9.79 12.85 8.79
CA VAL A 119 -9.91 11.40 8.72
C VAL A 119 -9.49 10.83 10.05
N ARG A 120 -10.32 9.95 10.60
CA ARG A 120 -10.05 9.21 11.83
C ARG A 120 -10.35 7.74 11.60
N HIS A 121 -9.41 6.89 11.93
CA HIS A 121 -9.59 5.46 11.86
C HIS A 121 -8.88 4.81 13.04
N GLY A 122 -9.63 4.00 13.77
CA GLY A 122 -9.10 3.10 14.78
C GLY A 122 -9.82 1.77 14.68
N ALA A 123 -9.09 0.67 14.67
CA ALA A 123 -9.66 -0.68 14.72
C ALA A 123 -8.81 -1.61 15.59
N LEU A 124 -9.51 -2.50 16.29
CA LEU A 124 -8.96 -3.58 17.08
C LEU A 124 -9.64 -4.88 16.62
N SER A 125 -8.84 -5.92 16.43
CA SER A 125 -9.32 -7.25 16.07
C SER A 125 -8.57 -8.29 16.87
N ASP A 126 -9.28 -9.25 17.44
CA ASP A 126 -8.72 -10.42 18.11
C ASP A 126 -9.34 -11.68 17.53
N MET A 127 -8.53 -12.72 17.36
CA MET A 127 -8.97 -14.04 16.93
C MET A 127 -8.28 -15.15 17.72
N ALA A 128 -9.00 -16.25 17.94
CA ALA A 128 -8.45 -17.49 18.45
C ALA A 128 -9.01 -18.69 17.70
N MET A 129 -8.15 -19.66 17.42
CA MET A 129 -8.49 -20.98 16.92
C MET A 129 -7.86 -22.02 17.84
N ILE A 130 -8.70 -22.80 18.50
CA ILE A 130 -8.29 -23.87 19.41
C ILE A 130 -8.67 -25.18 18.74
N THR A 131 -7.71 -26.09 18.58
CA THR A 131 -7.96 -27.36 17.91
C THR A 131 -7.21 -28.51 18.57
N GLU A 132 -7.94 -29.61 18.76
CA GLU A 132 -7.41 -30.85 19.32
C GLU A 132 -7.77 -32.03 18.41
N TRP A 133 -6.81 -32.92 18.17
CA TRP A 133 -7.09 -34.23 17.60
C TRP A 133 -6.02 -35.21 18.04
N SER A 134 -6.42 -36.44 18.35
CA SER A 134 -5.47 -37.52 18.63
C SER A 134 -5.98 -38.89 18.21
N ASP A 135 -5.04 -39.79 17.94
CA ASP A 135 -5.25 -41.22 17.87
C ASP A 135 -4.15 -42.02 18.58
N ALA A 136 -4.13 -43.33 18.40
CA ALA A 136 -3.15 -44.19 19.08
C ALA A 136 -1.69 -44.00 18.63
N TYR A 137 -1.43 -43.20 17.59
CA TYR A 137 -0.13 -43.00 16.96
C TYR A 137 0.36 -41.56 17.07
N ALA A 138 -0.53 -40.58 16.87
CA ALA A 138 -0.19 -39.15 16.92
C ALA A 138 -1.39 -38.28 17.28
N GLY A 139 -1.09 -37.04 17.64
CA GLY A 139 -2.07 -36.01 17.94
C GLY A 139 -1.47 -34.60 17.95
N TRP A 140 -2.34 -33.61 17.98
CA TRP A 140 -2.02 -32.22 18.26
C TRP A 140 -3.07 -31.64 19.21
N ASP A 141 -2.63 -30.64 19.96
CA ASP A 141 -3.46 -29.74 20.74
C ASP A 141 -2.81 -28.36 20.54
N MET A 142 -3.50 -27.47 19.85
CA MET A 142 -2.96 -26.20 19.37
C MET A 142 -3.96 -25.07 19.63
N THR A 143 -3.45 -23.98 20.18
CA THR A 143 -4.09 -22.67 20.27
C THR A 143 -3.35 -21.72 19.35
N ILE A 144 -4.06 -21.19 18.37
CA ILE A 144 -3.58 -20.15 17.46
C ILE A 144 -4.32 -18.88 17.85
N SER A 145 -3.63 -17.84 18.29
CA SER A 145 -4.24 -16.52 18.48
C SER A 145 -3.61 -15.50 17.56
N GLY A 146 -4.36 -14.47 17.24
CA GLY A 146 -3.85 -13.33 16.49
C GLY A 146 -4.60 -12.08 16.88
N GLY A 147 -3.89 -10.96 16.88
CA GLY A 147 -4.43 -9.64 17.17
C GLY A 147 -3.99 -8.66 16.10
N SER A 148 -4.79 -7.63 15.89
CA SER A 148 -4.34 -6.47 15.13
C SER A 148 -4.89 -5.17 15.71
N GLU A 149 -4.01 -4.19 15.84
CA GLU A 149 -4.34 -2.82 16.20
C GLU A 149 -3.97 -1.92 15.02
N GLY A 150 -4.86 -0.99 14.65
CA GLY A 150 -4.61 -0.09 13.53
C GLY A 150 -5.17 1.30 13.77
N ILE A 151 -4.34 2.32 13.55
CA ILE A 151 -4.69 3.73 13.55
C ILE A 151 -4.34 4.33 12.19
N PHE A 152 -5.23 5.16 11.65
CA PHE A 152 -4.94 6.01 10.49
C PHE A 152 -5.68 7.36 10.62
N ASN A 153 -4.91 8.42 10.87
CA ASN A 153 -5.43 9.76 11.07
C ASN A 153 -4.84 10.73 10.04
N VAL A 154 -5.68 11.58 9.46
CA VAL A 154 -5.26 12.67 8.56
C VAL A 154 -5.95 13.95 8.98
N ASP A 155 -5.19 15.03 9.08
CA ASP A 155 -5.72 16.39 9.16
C ASP A 155 -5.11 17.21 8.04
N ALA A 156 -5.95 17.76 7.17
CA ALA A 156 -5.50 18.65 6.10
C ALA A 156 -6.32 19.94 6.08
N HIS A 157 -5.62 21.06 6.17
CA HIS A 157 -6.19 22.41 6.15
C HIS A 157 -5.76 23.14 4.88
N TYR A 158 -6.69 23.25 3.93
CA TYR A 158 -6.48 23.87 2.62
C TYR A 158 -7.10 25.27 2.56
N ILE A 159 -6.40 26.22 1.94
CA ILE A 159 -6.88 27.59 1.72
C ILE A 159 -6.75 27.95 0.25
N GLU A 160 -7.84 28.36 -0.37
CA GLU A 160 -7.86 28.95 -1.71
C GLU A 160 -8.09 30.47 -1.64
N TYR A 161 -7.31 31.24 -2.39
CA TYR A 161 -7.37 32.71 -2.39
C TYR A 161 -8.15 33.24 -3.61
N ARG A 162 -9.40 33.68 -3.40
CA ARG A 162 -10.27 34.19 -4.48
C ARG A 162 -10.54 35.68 -4.36
N ASP A 163 -10.57 36.41 -5.48
CA ASP A 163 -11.03 37.80 -5.47
C ASP A 163 -12.57 37.92 -5.49
N ALA A 164 -13.09 39.15 -5.44
CA ALA A 164 -14.53 39.41 -5.51
C ALA A 164 -15.18 39.03 -6.87
N SER A 165 -14.38 38.70 -7.88
CA SER A 165 -14.82 38.21 -9.19
C SER A 165 -14.79 36.67 -9.27
N GLY A 166 -14.28 36.00 -8.23
CA GLY A 166 -14.09 34.55 -8.16
C GLY A 166 -12.82 34.06 -8.86
N LEU A 167 -11.87 34.93 -9.20
CA LEU A 167 -10.59 34.53 -9.80
C LEU A 167 -9.67 33.98 -8.71
N ILE A 168 -9.02 32.84 -8.98
CA ILE A 168 -8.12 32.19 -8.03
C ILE A 168 -6.70 32.73 -8.23
N TYR A 169 -6.03 33.13 -7.15
CA TYR A 169 -4.65 33.64 -7.20
C TYR A 169 -3.62 32.60 -6.76
N GLY A 170 -4.03 31.60 -5.99
CA GLY A 170 -3.15 30.62 -5.37
C GLY A 170 -3.89 29.81 -4.31
N HIS A 171 -3.20 28.79 -3.81
CA HIS A 171 -3.69 27.95 -2.73
C HIS A 171 -2.55 27.40 -1.86
N ASP A 172 -2.86 27.27 -0.57
CA ASP A 172 -1.96 26.73 0.44
C ASP A 172 -2.58 25.48 1.07
N ILE A 173 -1.75 24.53 1.50
CA ILE A 173 -2.16 23.41 2.33
C ILE A 173 -1.20 23.26 3.52
N VAL A 174 -1.74 22.82 4.65
CA VAL A 174 -0.99 22.26 5.77
C VAL A 174 -1.62 20.92 6.10
N MET A 175 -0.84 19.85 6.13
CA MET A 175 -1.31 18.51 6.46
C MET A 175 -0.44 17.82 7.50
N SER A 176 -1.08 16.97 8.30
CA SER A 176 -0.45 15.96 9.12
C SER A 176 -1.13 14.62 8.90
N MET A 177 -0.36 13.55 9.07
CA MET A 177 -0.85 12.18 9.01
C MET A 177 -0.15 11.34 10.08
N ASP A 178 -0.88 10.42 10.68
CA ASP A 178 -0.36 9.47 11.64
C ASP A 178 -0.95 8.08 11.34
N THR A 179 -0.08 7.08 11.18
CA THR A 179 -0.48 5.68 11.07
C THR A 179 0.38 4.83 11.98
N ASP A 180 -0.27 3.91 12.68
CA ASP A 180 0.35 2.94 13.57
C ASP A 180 -0.42 1.63 13.37
N ASN A 181 0.28 0.56 12.98
CA ASN A 181 -0.34 -0.75 12.80
C ASN A 181 0.53 -1.80 13.47
N THR A 182 -0.09 -2.60 14.34
CA THR A 182 0.56 -3.72 15.01
C THR A 182 -0.23 -4.99 14.74
N ILE A 183 0.46 -6.07 14.41
CA ILE A 183 -0.11 -7.40 14.19
C ILE A 183 0.63 -8.37 15.11
N THR A 184 -0.13 -9.15 15.87
CA THR A 184 0.37 -10.21 16.74
C THR A 184 -0.14 -11.56 16.25
N PHE A 185 0.68 -12.59 16.43
CA PHE A 185 0.35 -13.98 16.14
C PHE A 185 1.02 -14.87 17.17
N ASP A 186 0.25 -15.73 17.83
CA ASP A 186 0.76 -16.73 18.75
C ASP A 186 0.30 -18.12 18.31
N LEU A 187 1.20 -19.09 18.46
CA LEU A 187 0.95 -20.52 18.28
C LEU A 187 1.46 -21.25 19.52
N GLU A 188 0.56 -21.57 20.44
CA GLU A 188 0.87 -22.33 21.65
C GLU A 188 0.25 -23.72 21.57
N GLY A 189 0.93 -24.75 22.04
CA GLY A 189 0.39 -26.11 22.04
C GLY A 189 1.45 -27.20 22.06
N HIS A 190 1.10 -28.36 21.52
CA HIS A 190 2.03 -29.45 21.31
C HIS A 190 1.62 -30.42 20.21
N PHE A 191 2.62 -31.09 19.65
CA PHE A 191 2.44 -32.35 18.93
C PHE A 191 2.72 -33.53 19.85
N GLU A 192 1.99 -34.62 19.67
CA GLU A 192 2.24 -35.86 20.37
C GLU A 192 2.35 -37.08 19.44
N ALA A 193 3.06 -38.10 19.93
CA ALA A 193 3.13 -39.42 19.32
C ALA A 193 3.15 -40.52 20.37
N GLN A 194 2.85 -41.74 19.91
CA GLN A 194 2.82 -42.94 20.72
C GLN A 194 1.85 -42.84 21.91
N ASP A 195 0.61 -42.37 21.68
CA ASP A 195 -0.44 -42.26 22.71
C ASP A 195 -0.03 -41.32 23.86
N GLY A 196 0.56 -40.17 23.51
CA GLY A 196 1.04 -39.14 24.45
C GLY A 196 2.35 -39.45 25.17
N ASP A 197 3.05 -40.56 24.83
CA ASP A 197 4.36 -40.87 25.45
C ASP A 197 5.48 -39.93 24.97
N LYS A 198 5.31 -39.31 23.80
CA LYS A 198 6.25 -38.37 23.17
C LYS A 198 5.51 -37.08 22.87
N VAL A 199 5.90 -36.00 23.56
CA VAL A 199 5.24 -34.69 23.45
C VAL A 199 6.30 -33.66 23.06
N MET A 200 6.03 -32.91 22.00
CA MET A 200 6.83 -31.80 21.52
C MET A 200 6.03 -30.50 21.72
N PRO A 201 6.39 -29.65 22.69
CA PRO A 201 5.73 -28.37 22.87
C PRO A 201 6.05 -27.39 21.74
N ILE A 202 5.11 -26.49 21.48
CA ILE A 202 5.19 -25.37 20.56
C ILE A 202 4.69 -24.15 21.32
N ASP A 203 5.44 -23.07 21.22
CA ASP A 203 5.14 -21.79 21.85
C ASP A 203 5.83 -20.75 20.97
N ILE A 204 5.19 -20.36 19.86
CA ILE A 204 5.75 -19.43 18.89
C ILE A 204 4.98 -18.12 19.02
N HIS A 205 5.71 -17.03 19.26
CA HIS A 205 5.17 -15.68 19.26
C HIS A 205 5.77 -14.90 18.09
N MET A 206 4.93 -14.17 17.37
CA MET A 206 5.31 -13.24 16.31
C MET A 206 4.58 -11.92 16.52
N GLU A 207 5.32 -10.82 16.46
CA GLU A 207 4.78 -9.46 16.49
C GLU A 207 5.42 -8.64 15.37
N MET A 208 4.61 -7.84 14.69
CA MET A 208 5.04 -6.92 13.66
C MET A 208 4.33 -5.58 13.83
N GLY A 209 5.11 -4.52 14.07
CA GLY A 209 4.64 -3.14 14.15
C GLY A 209 5.21 -2.32 13.00
N VAL A 210 4.39 -1.45 12.41
CA VAL A 210 4.83 -0.43 11.45
C VAL A 210 4.14 0.90 11.79
N ASP A 211 4.94 1.92 12.03
CA ASP A 211 4.48 3.29 12.22
C ASP A 211 5.02 4.20 11.10
N TYR A 212 4.16 5.11 10.64
CA TYR A 212 4.55 6.17 9.73
C TYR A 212 3.76 7.43 10.05
N SER A 213 4.45 8.55 10.21
CA SER A 213 3.81 9.84 10.46
C SER A 213 4.38 10.91 9.54
N VAL A 214 3.48 11.72 8.99
CA VAL A 214 3.78 13.02 8.41
C VAL A 214 3.51 14.05 9.50
N ASN A 215 4.56 14.40 10.25
CA ASN A 215 4.47 15.32 11.39
C ASN A 215 3.98 16.71 10.97
N ASN A 216 4.39 17.16 9.79
CA ASN A 216 3.97 18.39 9.17
C ASN A 216 4.36 18.36 7.69
N ALA A 217 3.42 18.68 6.81
CA ALA A 217 3.74 18.96 5.42
C ALA A 217 2.97 20.20 4.94
N GLU A 218 3.67 21.11 4.29
CA GLU A 218 3.11 22.38 3.82
C GLU A 218 3.45 22.57 2.35
N SER A 219 2.50 23.05 1.56
CA SER A 219 2.74 23.41 0.17
C SER A 219 1.95 24.66 -0.21
N GLN A 220 2.56 25.52 -1.03
CA GLN A 220 1.97 26.77 -1.49
C GLN A 220 2.16 26.92 -3.00
N VAL A 221 1.06 27.19 -3.71
CA VAL A 221 1.05 27.42 -5.15
C VAL A 221 0.49 28.81 -5.44
N ILE A 222 1.17 29.56 -6.30
CA ILE A 222 0.74 30.88 -6.78
C ILE A 222 0.68 30.88 -8.30
N TYR A 223 -0.46 31.24 -8.87
CA TYR A 223 -0.68 31.20 -10.32
C TYR A 223 0.07 32.34 -11.01
N THR A 224 0.60 32.11 -12.21
CA THR A 224 1.24 33.17 -13.01
C THR A 224 0.24 34.19 -13.55
N GLU A 225 -1.01 33.76 -13.79
CA GLU A 225 -2.16 34.61 -14.06
C GLU A 225 -3.35 34.14 -13.22
N PRO A 226 -4.22 35.02 -12.72
CA PRO A 226 -5.36 34.60 -11.91
C PRO A 226 -6.29 33.67 -12.70
N SER A 227 -6.56 32.50 -12.12
CA SER A 227 -7.29 31.40 -12.76
C SER A 227 -8.77 31.71 -12.94
N THR A 228 -9.31 31.25 -14.07
CA THR A 228 -10.73 31.38 -14.42
C THR A 228 -11.56 30.13 -14.11
N LEU A 229 -11.00 29.19 -13.35
CA LEU A 229 -11.59 27.87 -13.11
C LEU A 229 -13.05 27.93 -12.63
N TYR A 230 -13.37 28.73 -11.60
CA TYR A 230 -14.75 28.82 -11.10
C TYR A 230 -15.70 29.50 -12.08
N GLN A 231 -15.21 30.34 -12.98
CA GLN A 231 -16.02 30.95 -14.03
C GLN A 231 -16.40 29.89 -15.07
N GLU A 232 -15.45 29.05 -15.49
CA GLU A 232 -15.71 27.94 -16.41
C GLU A 232 -16.62 26.89 -15.76
N MET A 233 -16.37 26.48 -14.51
CA MET A 233 -17.26 25.56 -13.79
C MET A 233 -18.68 26.09 -13.64
N SER A 234 -18.84 27.41 -13.45
CA SER A 234 -20.17 28.04 -13.37
C SER A 234 -20.92 28.11 -14.70
N ALA A 235 -20.21 27.93 -15.82
CA ALA A 235 -20.77 27.96 -17.16
C ALA A 235 -21.26 26.58 -17.63
N LEU A 236 -20.85 25.50 -16.94
CA LEU A 236 -21.23 24.14 -17.29
C LEU A 236 -22.73 23.89 -17.10
N GLU A 237 -23.33 23.24 -18.09
CA GLU A 237 -24.67 22.67 -18.04
C GLU A 237 -24.59 21.14 -17.86
N GLY A 238 -25.70 20.50 -17.53
CA GLY A 238 -25.73 19.04 -17.42
C GLY A 238 -25.42 18.37 -18.77
N GLY A 239 -24.49 17.42 -18.77
CA GLY A 239 -23.90 16.78 -19.93
C GLY A 239 -22.57 17.40 -20.39
N ASP A 240 -22.13 18.50 -19.78
CA ASP A 240 -20.85 19.13 -20.08
C ASP A 240 -19.72 18.55 -19.21
N GLU A 241 -18.51 18.60 -19.74
CA GLU A 241 -17.28 18.23 -19.06
C GLU A 241 -16.31 19.42 -19.03
N LEU A 242 -15.48 19.48 -17.99
CA LEU A 242 -14.35 20.39 -17.89
C LEU A 242 -13.14 19.61 -17.40
N TYR A 243 -12.08 19.69 -18.16
CA TYR A 243 -10.74 19.27 -17.85
C TYR A 243 -9.92 20.50 -17.45
N TRP A 244 -9.11 20.35 -16.41
CA TRP A 244 -8.24 21.40 -15.91
C TRP A 244 -6.86 20.85 -15.64
N GLN A 245 -5.88 21.61 -16.09
CA GLN A 245 -4.48 21.31 -15.91
C GLN A 245 -3.75 22.57 -15.46
N ILE A 246 -2.82 22.38 -14.55
CA ILE A 246 -1.82 23.38 -14.18
C ILE A 246 -0.42 22.79 -14.40
N GLY A 247 0.49 23.60 -14.93
CA GLY A 247 1.85 23.17 -15.30
C GLY A 247 1.93 22.52 -16.69
N GLU A 248 3.14 22.48 -17.26
CA GLU A 248 3.41 21.68 -18.46
C GLU A 248 3.62 20.22 -18.05
N ASP A 249 3.19 19.28 -18.90
CA ASP A 249 3.42 17.86 -18.67
C ASP A 249 4.89 17.57 -19.02
N ASP A 250 5.74 17.42 -18.00
CA ASP A 250 7.15 17.04 -18.15
C ASP A 250 7.32 15.59 -18.67
N ASP A 251 6.24 14.88 -19.02
CA ASP A 251 6.29 13.71 -19.91
C ASP A 251 6.65 14.07 -21.37
N ASP A 252 6.90 15.35 -21.66
CA ASP A 252 8.03 15.72 -22.52
C ASP A 252 9.33 15.38 -21.77
N HIS A 253 9.57 14.08 -21.58
CA HIS A 253 10.93 13.60 -21.73
C HIS A 253 11.41 14.19 -23.06
N ASP A 254 12.23 15.23 -22.93
CA ASP A 254 13.48 15.42 -23.64
C ASP A 254 14.29 14.11 -23.57
N ASP A 255 13.71 13.04 -24.11
CA ASP A 255 14.43 12.12 -24.91
C ASP A 255 15.10 13.01 -25.97
N ASP A 256 16.36 13.29 -25.68
CA ASP A 256 17.44 13.37 -26.66
C ASP A 256 17.50 12.06 -27.52
N HIS A 257 16.38 11.35 -27.73
CA HIS A 257 16.01 10.83 -29.02
C HIS A 257 16.03 12.00 -30.00
N SER A 258 17.22 12.20 -30.55
CA SER A 258 17.36 12.17 -32.00
C SER A 258 16.31 11.20 -32.57
N SER A 259 15.12 11.72 -32.87
CA SER A 259 14.06 11.01 -33.53
C SER A 259 14.57 10.72 -34.93
N ASP A 260 15.33 9.64 -35.05
CA ASP A 260 15.66 9.00 -36.32
C ASP A 260 14.36 8.34 -36.80
N TYR A 261 13.35 9.17 -37.12
CA TYR A 261 12.20 8.76 -37.93
C TYR A 261 12.74 7.96 -39.11
N TYR A 262 12.18 6.78 -39.34
CA TYR A 262 12.68 5.87 -40.35
C TYR A 262 12.19 6.29 -41.73
N TRP A 263 12.97 7.15 -42.39
CA TRP A 263 12.66 7.63 -43.73
C TRP A 263 13.29 6.75 -44.82
N VAL A 264 12.47 6.34 -45.79
CA VAL A 264 12.91 5.61 -46.98
C VAL A 264 12.72 6.46 -48.22
N ASP A 265 13.71 6.46 -49.13
CA ASP A 265 13.58 7.10 -50.44
C ASP A 265 12.96 6.23 -51.53
N TYR A 266 12.13 6.89 -52.35
CA TYR A 266 11.60 6.35 -53.58
C TYR A 266 11.58 7.39 -54.69
N ASN A 267 11.80 6.96 -55.93
CA ASN A 267 11.76 7.87 -57.08
C ASN A 267 10.33 8.23 -57.51
N TYR A 268 9.33 7.45 -57.09
CA TYR A 268 7.93 7.70 -57.43
C TYR A 268 6.98 7.11 -56.37
N CYS A 269 6.07 7.93 -55.84
CA CYS A 269 4.97 7.49 -54.99
C CYS A 269 3.64 8.07 -55.49
N GLU A 270 2.58 7.27 -55.39
CA GLU A 270 1.20 7.69 -55.68
C GLU A 270 0.32 7.43 -54.45
N TRP A 271 -0.48 8.42 -54.07
CA TRP A 271 -1.51 8.24 -53.04
C TRP A 271 -2.66 7.42 -53.61
N GLU A 272 -2.95 6.27 -53.00
CA GLU A 272 -4.12 5.46 -53.32
C GLU A 272 -4.99 5.42 -52.07
N GLY A 273 -5.85 6.44 -51.91
CA GLY A 273 -6.89 6.42 -50.88
C GLY A 273 -7.84 5.24 -51.04
N GLU A 274 -8.65 4.96 -50.02
CA GLU A 274 -9.62 3.83 -49.88
C GLU A 274 -9.70 2.82 -51.06
N GLY A 275 -8.65 2.03 -51.21
CA GLY A 275 -8.61 0.83 -52.05
C GLY A 275 -9.24 -0.38 -51.35
N TRP A 276 -9.24 -1.54 -52.02
CA TRP A 276 -9.92 -2.79 -51.59
C TRP A 276 -9.52 -3.38 -50.21
N SER A 277 -8.57 -2.75 -49.49
CA SER A 277 -8.17 -3.09 -48.12
C SER A 277 -8.62 -2.08 -47.04
N GLY A 278 -9.19 -0.92 -47.40
CA GLY A 278 -9.81 0.01 -46.44
C GLY A 278 -8.91 1.08 -45.82
N ASP A 279 -7.66 1.21 -46.28
CA ASP A 279 -6.65 2.04 -45.60
C ASP A 279 -6.03 3.06 -46.59
N ASP A 280 -6.04 4.33 -46.19
CA ASP A 280 -5.39 5.48 -46.86
C ASP A 280 -3.86 5.42 -46.74
N ARG A 281 -3.15 5.40 -47.88
CA ARG A 281 -1.69 5.24 -47.95
C ARG A 281 -1.09 5.64 -49.30
N PHE A 282 0.21 5.93 -49.30
CA PHE A 282 1.06 6.01 -50.48
C PHE A 282 1.55 4.63 -50.92
N TYR A 283 1.61 4.42 -52.23
CA TYR A 283 2.33 3.30 -52.84
C TYR A 283 3.53 3.81 -53.60
N CYS A 284 4.70 3.23 -53.33
CA CYS A 284 5.99 3.75 -53.75
C CYS A 284 6.80 2.73 -54.55
N THR A 285 7.60 3.22 -55.49
CA THR A 285 8.53 2.42 -56.30
C THR A 285 9.76 3.21 -56.70
N ASN A 286 10.84 2.48 -57.00
CA ASN A 286 12.07 3.05 -57.56
C ASN A 286 12.08 3.13 -59.11
N ASN A 287 10.94 2.87 -59.75
CA ASN A 287 10.77 3.02 -61.19
C ASN A 287 10.13 4.37 -61.53
N ASP A 288 10.70 5.10 -62.48
CA ASP A 288 10.39 6.50 -62.83
C ASP A 288 8.91 6.86 -63.09
N ASP A 289 7.99 5.88 -63.23
CA ASP A 289 6.59 6.13 -63.59
C ASP A 289 5.54 5.14 -63.06
N GLY A 290 5.87 4.27 -62.08
CA GLY A 290 4.92 3.30 -61.51
C GLY A 290 4.42 2.22 -62.48
N SER A 291 4.87 2.21 -63.74
CA SER A 291 4.25 1.42 -64.81
C SER A 291 4.48 -0.10 -64.72
N GLU A 292 5.44 -0.53 -63.88
CA GLU A 292 5.75 -1.94 -63.61
C GLU A 292 5.18 -2.45 -62.26
N GLY A 293 4.39 -1.63 -61.56
CA GLY A 293 3.84 -1.92 -60.24
C GLY A 293 4.60 -1.23 -59.10
N TYR A 294 4.01 -1.25 -57.91
CA TYR A 294 4.57 -0.64 -56.70
C TYR A 294 5.41 -1.63 -55.90
N ASP A 295 6.52 -1.16 -55.35
CA ASP A 295 7.46 -1.97 -54.58
C ASP A 295 7.04 -2.07 -53.11
N ASP A 296 6.55 -0.97 -52.53
CA ASP A 296 6.12 -0.89 -51.14
C ASP A 296 5.01 0.15 -50.91
N TRP A 297 4.54 0.28 -49.67
CA TRP A 297 3.54 1.27 -49.28
C TRP A 297 3.90 1.95 -47.95
N TRP A 298 3.44 3.19 -47.76
CA TRP A 298 3.74 4.05 -46.62
C TRP A 298 2.55 4.96 -46.26
N TYR A 299 2.36 5.33 -45.00
CA TYR A 299 1.27 6.23 -44.60
C TYR A 299 1.57 7.70 -44.90
N TYR A 300 2.83 8.12 -44.78
CA TYR A 300 3.24 9.52 -44.96
C TYR A 300 4.39 9.63 -45.95
N CYS A 301 4.28 10.53 -46.94
CA CYS A 301 5.33 10.77 -47.93
C CYS A 301 5.44 12.25 -48.32
N GLU A 302 6.67 12.77 -48.33
CA GLU A 302 7.02 14.12 -48.79
C GLU A 302 7.79 14.06 -50.12
N TYR A 303 7.57 15.01 -51.03
CA TYR A 303 8.30 15.06 -52.30
C TYR A 303 9.28 16.24 -52.35
N TYR A 304 10.55 15.94 -52.58
CA TYR A 304 11.61 16.93 -52.64
C TYR A 304 12.06 17.17 -54.08
N SER A 305 11.54 18.24 -54.68
CA SER A 305 11.88 18.62 -56.07
C SER A 305 13.37 18.95 -56.31
N ASP A 306 14.14 19.24 -55.26
CA ASP A 306 15.59 19.48 -55.34
C ASP A 306 16.39 18.18 -55.56
N TRP A 307 15.83 17.05 -55.13
CA TRP A 307 16.43 15.72 -55.25
C TRP A 307 15.68 14.80 -56.22
N ASP A 308 14.45 15.19 -56.61
CA ASP A 308 13.54 14.43 -57.48
C ASP A 308 13.09 13.08 -56.87
N ASP A 309 13.04 13.02 -55.53
CA ASP A 309 12.75 11.82 -54.77
C ASP A 309 11.69 12.09 -53.69
N TYR A 310 10.94 11.05 -53.32
CA TYR A 310 10.03 11.00 -52.18
C TYR A 310 10.77 10.53 -50.93
N ARG A 311 10.36 11.04 -49.77
CA ARG A 311 10.77 10.59 -48.44
C ARG A 311 9.53 10.11 -47.72
N CYS A 312 9.50 8.83 -47.36
CA CYS A 312 8.32 8.20 -46.77
C CYS A 312 8.62 7.57 -45.43
N THR A 313 7.64 7.62 -44.52
CA THR A 313 7.66 6.97 -43.21
C THR A 313 6.24 6.54 -42.82
N ASP A 314 6.15 5.56 -41.92
CA ASP A 314 4.90 5.14 -41.27
C ASP A 314 4.77 5.71 -39.85
N ASP A 315 5.80 6.41 -39.35
CA ASP A 315 5.92 6.81 -37.94
C ASP A 315 4.85 7.83 -37.50
N PHE A 316 4.22 8.54 -38.45
CA PHE A 316 3.17 9.52 -38.17
C PHE A 316 1.74 8.96 -38.24
N GLY A 317 1.61 7.64 -38.38
CA GLY A 317 0.32 6.97 -38.45
C GLY A 317 -0.49 7.32 -39.70
N GLN A 318 -1.72 6.84 -39.76
CA GLN A 318 -2.61 7.02 -40.90
C GLN A 318 -3.50 8.25 -40.72
N SER A 319 -3.52 9.13 -41.72
CA SER A 319 -4.51 10.20 -41.84
C SER A 319 -4.90 10.37 -43.31
N SER A 320 -6.17 10.66 -43.56
CA SER A 320 -6.65 11.03 -44.90
C SER A 320 -6.01 12.33 -45.40
N ASP A 321 -5.55 13.19 -44.48
CA ASP A 321 -4.90 14.46 -44.82
C ASP A 321 -3.49 14.28 -45.38
N TRP A 322 -2.88 13.10 -45.19
CA TRP A 322 -1.58 12.75 -45.76
C TRP A 322 -1.57 12.68 -47.28
N GLU A 323 -2.72 12.65 -47.96
CA GLU A 323 -2.81 12.87 -49.43
C GLU A 323 -2.06 14.14 -49.87
N TYR A 324 -2.03 15.17 -49.01
CA TYR A 324 -1.43 16.46 -49.29
C TYR A 324 0.00 16.62 -48.78
N ALA A 325 0.55 15.61 -48.07
CA ALA A 325 1.86 15.64 -47.43
C ALA A 325 3.04 15.79 -48.41
N THR A 326 2.83 15.53 -49.71
CA THR A 326 3.88 15.65 -50.73
C THR A 326 4.50 17.05 -50.82
N GLY A 327 3.84 18.09 -50.31
CA GLY A 327 4.36 19.47 -50.25
C GLY A 327 5.05 19.86 -48.95
N ASN A 328 5.06 18.98 -47.95
CA ASN A 328 5.60 19.25 -46.61
C ASN A 328 7.13 19.11 -46.57
N THR A 329 7.73 19.55 -45.48
CA THR A 329 9.19 19.61 -45.31
C THR A 329 9.71 19.01 -44.00
N HIS A 330 8.91 18.23 -43.27
CA HIS A 330 9.24 17.69 -41.94
C HIS A 330 10.50 16.81 -41.96
N TYR A 331 10.74 16.04 -43.03
CA TYR A 331 12.00 15.30 -43.16
C TYR A 331 13.23 16.21 -43.22
N ALA A 332 13.14 17.34 -43.92
CA ALA A 332 14.25 18.28 -44.06
C ALA A 332 14.41 19.20 -42.85
N ASP A 333 13.30 19.50 -42.17
CA ASP A 333 13.25 20.41 -41.03
C ASP A 333 13.44 19.68 -39.69
N GLY A 334 13.30 18.34 -39.67
CA GLY A 334 13.45 17.51 -38.47
C GLY A 334 12.29 17.67 -37.49
N THR A 335 11.11 18.05 -37.98
CA THR A 335 9.89 18.31 -37.19
C THR A 335 8.85 17.21 -37.41
N SER A 336 7.76 17.21 -36.66
CA SER A 336 6.61 16.32 -36.88
C SER A 336 5.44 17.08 -37.54
N PRO A 337 4.64 16.43 -38.40
CA PRO A 337 3.38 16.98 -38.89
C PRO A 337 2.35 17.27 -37.79
N HIS A 338 2.51 16.67 -36.61
CA HIS A 338 1.67 16.92 -35.44
C HIS A 338 2.03 18.23 -34.73
N ASP A 339 3.22 18.78 -34.96
CA ASP A 339 3.72 20.02 -34.33
C ASP A 339 3.23 21.30 -35.04
N ASP A 340 2.59 21.18 -36.21
CA ASP A 340 2.10 22.33 -37.00
C ASP A 340 0.83 22.98 -36.40
N HIS A 341 0.35 22.50 -35.25
CA HIS A 341 -0.67 23.13 -34.42
C HIS A 341 -0.05 24.12 -33.41
N ASP A 342 0.83 25.00 -33.88
CA ASP A 342 1.41 26.08 -33.07
C ASP A 342 0.37 27.16 -32.71
N HIS A 343 0.08 27.20 -31.40
CA HIS A 343 -0.32 28.31 -30.56
C HIS A 343 -0.54 29.66 -31.26
N GLY A 344 -1.82 29.99 -31.43
CA GLY A 344 -2.27 31.27 -31.97
C GLY A 344 -3.58 31.75 -31.37
N ASP A 345 -3.47 32.43 -30.21
CA ASP A 345 -4.30 33.58 -29.81
C ASP A 345 -5.84 33.38 -29.81
N HIS A 346 -6.36 33.09 -28.61
CA HIS A 346 -7.77 33.22 -28.21
C HIS A 346 -8.82 32.56 -29.13
N ASP A 347 -9.18 31.31 -28.83
CA ASP A 347 -10.56 30.87 -29.05
C ASP A 347 -11.25 30.65 -27.70
N ASN A 348 -12.10 31.62 -27.37
CA ASN A 348 -13.18 31.43 -26.41
C ASN A 348 -14.26 30.65 -27.18
N GLY A 349 -14.30 29.34 -27.01
CA GLY A 349 -15.47 28.54 -27.35
C GLY A 349 -15.24 27.05 -27.64
N SER A 350 -15.58 26.23 -26.64
CA SER A 350 -16.11 24.85 -26.78
C SER A 350 -15.11 23.71 -26.98
N ASP A 351 -13.95 23.78 -26.37
CA ASP A 351 -13.16 22.64 -25.90
C ASP A 351 -13.18 22.71 -24.37
N GLY A 352 -13.68 21.68 -23.70
CA GLY A 352 -13.83 21.65 -22.24
C GLY A 352 -12.49 21.50 -21.53
N GLU A 353 -11.47 22.28 -21.88
CA GLU A 353 -10.10 22.18 -21.38
C GLU A 353 -9.60 23.56 -20.92
N LEU A 354 -9.07 23.62 -19.70
CA LEU A 354 -8.50 24.83 -19.08
C LEU A 354 -7.06 24.55 -18.67
N TYR A 355 -6.11 25.16 -19.38
CA TYR A 355 -4.68 25.07 -19.10
C TYR A 355 -4.16 26.31 -18.39
N GLU A 356 -3.50 26.12 -17.26
CA GLU A 356 -3.01 27.17 -16.38
C GLU A 356 -1.54 26.96 -16.03
N ASN A 357 -0.86 28.03 -15.59
CA ASN A 357 0.55 27.98 -15.23
C ASN A 357 0.74 28.51 -13.81
N ALA A 358 1.50 27.78 -13.00
CA ALA A 358 1.93 28.22 -11.68
C ALA A 358 3.35 28.82 -11.74
N HIS A 359 3.65 29.69 -10.78
CA HIS A 359 5.05 29.93 -10.43
C HIS A 359 5.63 28.63 -9.84
N PRO A 360 6.96 28.44 -9.91
CA PRO A 360 7.63 27.36 -9.18
C PRO A 360 7.14 27.34 -7.73
N HIS A 361 6.76 26.16 -7.26
CA HIS A 361 6.23 25.98 -5.92
C HIS A 361 7.25 25.25 -5.06
N ASP A 362 7.26 25.64 -3.79
CA ASP A 362 8.10 25.02 -2.79
C ASP A 362 7.18 24.32 -1.78
N GLY A 363 7.58 23.14 -1.33
CA GLY A 363 6.96 22.45 -0.22
C GLY A 363 7.97 22.06 0.84
N VAL A 364 7.47 21.82 2.05
CA VAL A 364 8.28 21.29 3.15
C VAL A 364 7.56 20.10 3.75
N PHE A 365 8.32 19.10 4.19
CA PHE A 365 7.77 17.95 4.88
C PHE A 365 8.68 17.50 6.03
N SER A 366 8.10 16.82 7.00
CA SER A 366 8.81 16.07 8.02
C SER A 366 8.08 14.78 8.33
N THR A 367 8.80 13.68 8.27
CA THR A 367 8.27 12.34 8.45
C THR A 367 9.01 11.56 9.54
N THR A 368 8.35 10.54 10.06
CA THR A 368 8.96 9.53 10.93
C THR A 368 8.44 8.18 10.48
N THR A 369 9.35 7.22 10.35
CA THR A 369 9.04 5.84 9.97
C THR A 369 9.67 4.95 11.02
N GLY A 370 8.92 3.99 11.53
CA GLY A 370 9.41 2.96 12.41
C GLY A 370 8.86 1.60 12.02
N PHE A 371 9.63 0.57 12.39
CA PHE A 371 9.15 -0.79 12.33
C PHE A 371 9.67 -1.56 13.54
N GLU A 372 8.90 -2.56 13.94
CA GLU A 372 9.24 -3.53 14.96
C GLU A 372 8.86 -4.92 14.46
N PHE A 373 9.73 -5.90 14.69
CA PHE A 373 9.51 -7.30 14.37
C PHE A 373 10.09 -8.16 15.49
N GLU A 374 9.28 -9.08 15.99
CA GLU A 374 9.70 -10.09 16.96
C GLU A 374 9.22 -11.47 16.49
N LEU A 375 10.09 -12.47 16.61
CA LEU A 375 9.74 -13.88 16.43
C LEU A 375 10.50 -14.69 17.48
N THR A 376 9.78 -15.35 18.38
CA THR A 376 10.38 -16.13 19.46
C THR A 376 9.75 -17.50 19.60
N GLY A 377 10.46 -18.40 20.29
CA GLY A 377 9.90 -19.67 20.76
C GLY A 377 9.82 -20.78 19.71
N LEU A 378 10.47 -20.58 18.56
CA LEU A 378 10.74 -21.66 17.61
C LEU A 378 11.51 -22.81 18.28
N PRO A 379 11.18 -24.09 17.99
CA PRO A 379 11.74 -25.26 18.68
C PRO A 379 13.16 -25.61 18.21
N ALA A 380 14.11 -24.69 18.39
CA ALA A 380 15.50 -24.83 17.96
C ALA A 380 16.20 -26.05 18.58
N GLU A 381 15.90 -26.39 19.84
CA GLU A 381 16.43 -27.59 20.52
C GLU A 381 16.05 -28.89 19.83
N GLU A 382 14.84 -28.95 19.29
CA GLU A 382 14.35 -30.11 18.56
C GLU A 382 15.00 -30.25 17.19
N MET A 383 15.68 -29.22 16.72
CA MET A 383 16.48 -29.23 15.49
C MET A 383 17.99 -29.30 15.78
N GLY A 384 18.36 -29.66 17.02
CA GLY A 384 19.75 -29.87 17.42
C GLY A 384 20.53 -28.59 17.70
N MET A 385 19.84 -27.45 17.81
CA MET A 385 20.42 -26.14 18.12
C MET A 385 20.20 -25.77 19.60
N PRO A 386 20.89 -24.75 20.15
CA PRO A 386 20.58 -24.25 21.49
C PRO A 386 19.16 -23.62 21.58
N ALA A 387 18.49 -23.68 22.74
CA ALA A 387 17.24 -22.93 22.96
C ALA A 387 17.40 -21.45 22.65
N GLY A 388 16.37 -20.88 22.02
CA GLY A 388 16.31 -19.49 21.59
C GLY A 388 17.31 -19.12 20.50
N LYS A 389 17.94 -20.09 19.83
CA LYS A 389 18.87 -19.81 18.72
C LYS A 389 18.19 -19.15 17.51
N TRP A 390 16.88 -19.31 17.39
CA TRP A 390 16.08 -18.70 16.33
C TRP A 390 15.16 -17.58 16.83
N ASP A 391 15.31 -17.18 18.10
CA ASP A 391 14.61 -16.01 18.61
C ASP A 391 15.27 -14.77 18.00
N VAL A 392 14.47 -13.97 17.30
CA VAL A 392 14.93 -12.81 16.55
C VAL A 392 14.03 -11.63 16.86
N SER A 393 14.65 -10.47 17.00
CA SER A 393 13.95 -9.21 17.20
C SER A 393 14.69 -8.13 16.44
N ALA A 394 13.97 -7.34 15.67
CA ALA A 394 14.48 -6.19 14.96
C ALA A 394 13.56 -5.00 15.19
N SER A 395 14.14 -3.84 15.43
CA SER A 395 13.40 -2.60 15.55
C SER A 395 14.29 -1.48 15.07
N ASP A 396 13.79 -0.64 14.17
CA ASP A 396 14.49 0.57 13.78
C ASP A 396 13.50 1.72 13.59
N SER A 397 14.00 2.94 13.70
CA SER A 397 13.21 4.15 13.51
C SER A 397 14.07 5.23 12.88
N THR A 398 13.52 5.91 11.88
CA THR A 398 14.18 7.02 11.20
C THR A 398 13.26 8.23 11.11
N THR A 399 13.85 9.40 10.97
CA THR A 399 13.13 10.65 10.75
C THR A 399 13.72 11.34 9.55
N ASP A 400 12.88 11.84 8.67
CA ASP A 400 13.31 12.65 7.54
C ASP A 400 12.63 14.03 7.56
N SER A 401 13.29 15.01 6.97
CA SER A 401 12.72 16.34 6.76
C SER A 401 13.37 16.99 5.56
N GLY A 402 12.55 17.36 4.59
CA GLY A 402 13.00 17.92 3.32
C GLY A 402 12.31 19.22 2.97
N THR A 403 12.87 19.87 1.97
CA THR A 403 12.22 20.92 1.19
C THR A 403 12.35 20.52 -0.27
N TYR A 404 11.27 20.56 -1.03
CA TYR A 404 11.31 20.36 -2.48
C TYR A 404 10.96 21.68 -3.15
N GLU A 405 11.68 22.00 -4.22
CA GLU A 405 11.40 23.11 -5.12
C GLU A 405 11.17 22.45 -6.47
N ASP A 406 9.91 22.32 -6.87
CA ASP A 406 9.59 21.78 -8.20
C ASP A 406 9.64 22.95 -9.19
N GLU A 407 10.34 22.77 -10.32
CA GLU A 407 10.41 23.81 -11.34
C GLU A 407 9.02 24.14 -11.89
N GLU A 408 8.10 23.16 -11.90
CA GLU A 408 6.69 23.30 -12.30
C GLU A 408 5.71 22.53 -11.37
N TYR A 409 4.60 23.17 -11.01
CA TYR A 409 3.47 22.49 -10.32
C TYR A 409 2.59 21.83 -11.37
N TYR A 410 2.69 20.51 -11.49
CA TYR A 410 1.83 19.74 -12.38
C TYR A 410 0.63 19.13 -11.64
N CYS A 411 -0.56 19.31 -12.20
CA CYS A 411 -1.78 18.71 -11.69
C CYS A 411 -2.87 18.68 -12.76
N GLU A 412 -3.52 17.53 -12.93
CA GLU A 412 -4.67 17.33 -13.81
C GLU A 412 -5.91 16.96 -12.99
N MET A 413 -7.02 17.65 -13.20
CA MET A 413 -8.32 17.26 -12.65
C MET A 413 -9.42 17.46 -13.69
N GLY A 414 -10.60 16.91 -13.42
CA GLY A 414 -11.77 17.14 -14.27
C GLY A 414 -13.08 16.98 -13.53
N ILE A 415 -14.14 17.46 -14.19
CA ILE A 415 -15.52 17.26 -13.80
C ILE A 415 -16.34 16.89 -15.02
N GLU A 416 -17.10 15.80 -14.91
CA GLU A 416 -18.20 15.48 -15.82
C GLU A 416 -19.51 15.74 -15.07
N LEU A 417 -20.32 16.69 -15.54
CA LEU A 417 -21.63 16.98 -14.97
C LEU A 417 -22.72 16.18 -15.68
N PHE A 418 -23.54 15.48 -14.92
CA PHE A 418 -24.61 14.68 -15.47
C PHE A 418 -25.84 15.52 -15.84
N GLU A 419 -26.59 15.06 -16.85
CA GLU A 419 -27.87 15.66 -17.18
C GLU A 419 -28.91 15.47 -16.06
N GLY A 420 -29.48 16.58 -15.58
CA GLY A 420 -30.57 16.57 -14.61
C GLY A 420 -30.15 17.08 -13.23
N THR A 421 -31.14 17.37 -12.40
CA THR A 421 -30.93 17.84 -11.02
C THR A 421 -31.69 16.95 -10.05
N GLN A 422 -31.20 16.89 -8.81
CA GLN A 422 -31.88 16.27 -7.69
C GLN A 422 -31.97 17.25 -6.52
N MET A 423 -33.02 17.11 -5.69
CA MET A 423 -33.12 17.83 -4.43
C MET A 423 -32.58 16.95 -3.31
N ILE A 424 -31.57 17.45 -2.60
CA ILE A 424 -31.05 16.80 -1.39
C ILE A 424 -31.49 17.55 -0.14
N THR A 425 -31.54 16.84 0.99
CA THR A 425 -31.89 17.42 2.29
C THR A 425 -30.67 17.59 3.19
N THR A 426 -30.35 18.83 3.53
CA THR A 426 -29.27 19.18 4.48
C THR A 426 -29.82 20.16 5.51
N ASP A 427 -29.62 19.91 6.80
CA ASP A 427 -30.16 20.73 7.92
C ASP A 427 -31.69 21.00 7.85
N GLY A 428 -32.43 20.07 7.26
CA GLY A 428 -33.88 20.20 7.02
C GLY A 428 -34.25 21.24 5.95
N SER A 429 -33.26 21.80 5.25
CA SER A 429 -33.41 22.61 4.04
C SER A 429 -33.22 21.72 2.80
N GLN A 430 -33.71 22.19 1.65
CA GLN A 430 -33.58 21.48 0.37
C GLN A 430 -32.60 22.25 -0.51
N ILE A 431 -31.61 21.57 -1.07
CA ILE A 431 -30.61 22.12 -1.99
C ILE A 431 -30.79 21.39 -3.33
N GLU A 432 -30.82 22.15 -4.43
CA GLU A 432 -30.82 21.58 -5.79
C GLU A 432 -29.38 21.33 -6.20
N VAL A 433 -29.05 20.09 -6.56
CA VAL A 433 -27.69 19.68 -6.92
C VAL A 433 -27.69 18.90 -8.23
N MET A 434 -26.55 18.90 -8.91
CA MET A 434 -26.25 18.02 -10.03
C MET A 434 -25.33 16.89 -9.56
N GLN A 435 -25.38 15.76 -10.26
CA GLN A 435 -24.40 14.69 -10.07
C GLN A 435 -23.16 15.00 -10.90
N ALA A 436 -22.01 14.66 -10.35
CA ALA A 436 -20.72 14.91 -10.96
C ALA A 436 -19.78 13.72 -10.76
N TYR A 437 -18.99 13.39 -11.77
CA TYR A 437 -17.74 12.66 -11.57
C TYR A 437 -16.61 13.67 -11.42
N THR A 438 -16.11 13.84 -10.20
CA THR A 438 -15.00 14.72 -9.85
C THR A 438 -14.49 14.37 -8.45
N SER A 439 -13.48 15.08 -7.93
CA SER A 439 -13.04 14.93 -6.54
C SER A 439 -14.06 15.52 -5.56
N PRO A 440 -14.33 14.87 -4.41
CA PRO A 440 -15.13 15.46 -3.34
C PRO A 440 -14.41 16.61 -2.62
N LEU A 441 -13.10 16.78 -2.86
CA LEU A 441 -12.27 17.87 -2.37
C LEU A 441 -12.02 18.89 -3.49
N PRO A 442 -11.70 20.15 -3.15
CA PRO A 442 -11.17 21.10 -4.14
C PRO A 442 -9.99 20.49 -4.93
N TRP A 443 -9.92 20.79 -6.22
CA TRP A 443 -8.91 20.22 -7.11
C TRP A 443 -7.48 20.51 -6.66
N GLY A 444 -7.20 21.76 -6.27
CA GLY A 444 -5.89 22.13 -5.72
C GLY A 444 -5.57 21.42 -4.41
N MET A 445 -6.56 21.09 -3.57
CA MET A 445 -6.34 20.29 -2.35
C MET A 445 -5.99 18.85 -2.70
N THR A 446 -6.70 18.25 -3.64
CA THR A 446 -6.46 16.87 -4.10
C THR A 446 -5.04 16.72 -4.63
N CYS A 447 -4.60 17.64 -5.49
CA CYS A 447 -3.26 17.62 -6.04
C CYS A 447 -2.17 17.95 -5.01
N HIS A 448 -2.44 18.86 -4.08
CA HIS A 448 -1.56 19.11 -2.94
C HIS A 448 -1.33 17.86 -2.09
N ILE A 449 -2.40 17.16 -1.73
CA ILE A 449 -2.31 15.91 -0.98
C ILE A 449 -1.48 14.89 -1.76
N ALA A 450 -1.78 14.66 -3.05
CA ALA A 450 -1.03 13.72 -3.89
C ALA A 450 0.46 14.07 -3.97
N ASN A 451 0.80 15.34 -4.24
CA ASN A 451 2.18 15.78 -4.37
C ASN A 451 2.93 15.65 -3.04
N LEU A 452 2.31 16.04 -1.93
CA LEU A 452 2.91 15.90 -0.61
C LEU A 452 3.11 14.44 -0.21
N PHE A 453 2.21 13.54 -0.58
CA PHE A 453 2.40 12.11 -0.37
C PHE A 453 3.59 11.56 -1.15
N ILE A 454 3.75 11.94 -2.42
CA ILE A 454 4.90 11.50 -3.24
C ILE A 454 6.21 11.96 -2.60
N HIS A 455 6.35 13.26 -2.31
CA HIS A 455 7.58 13.81 -1.74
C HIS A 455 7.86 13.35 -0.30
N ALA A 456 6.83 13.25 0.54
CA ALA A 456 7.01 12.79 1.93
C ALA A 456 7.32 11.28 2.02
N PHE A 457 6.86 10.48 1.06
CA PHE A 457 7.12 9.05 1.03
C PHE A 457 8.44 8.71 0.33
N GLU A 458 8.79 9.42 -0.75
CA GLU A 458 10.11 9.31 -1.39
C GLU A 458 11.23 9.78 -0.45
N GLY A 459 10.96 10.83 0.35
CA GLY A 459 11.91 11.39 1.28
C GLY A 459 13.08 12.10 0.58
N THR A 460 14.11 12.45 1.33
CA THR A 460 15.34 13.03 0.79
C THR A 460 16.25 11.93 0.22
N GLU A 461 17.12 12.25 -0.75
CA GLU A 461 18.03 11.26 -1.39
C GLU A 461 18.89 10.42 -0.41
N ASP A 462 19.12 10.92 0.81
CA ASP A 462 19.91 10.27 1.85
C ASP A 462 19.04 9.61 2.95
N ALA A 463 17.71 9.64 2.84
CA ALA A 463 16.80 9.07 3.82
C ALA A 463 16.75 7.54 3.68
N ALA A 464 16.88 6.83 4.80
CA ALA A 464 16.67 5.39 4.83
C ALA A 464 15.19 5.09 4.59
N THR A 465 14.90 4.23 3.62
CA THR A 465 13.55 3.74 3.34
C THR A 465 13.18 2.61 4.31
N LEU A 466 11.88 2.27 4.38
CA LEU A 466 11.45 1.09 5.12
C LEU A 466 12.10 -0.19 4.58
N GLU A 467 12.35 -0.25 3.26
CA GLU A 467 13.08 -1.37 2.64
C GLU A 467 14.52 -1.45 3.14
N ASP A 468 15.24 -0.32 3.19
CA ASP A 468 16.61 -0.28 3.72
C ASP A 468 16.65 -0.71 5.20
N MET A 469 15.69 -0.24 6.00
CA MET A 469 15.59 -0.59 7.43
C MET A 469 15.31 -2.10 7.63
N ILE A 470 14.44 -2.68 6.80
CA ILE A 470 14.15 -4.12 6.79
C ILE A 470 15.36 -4.91 6.28
N GLU A 471 16.06 -4.45 5.23
CA GLU A 471 17.25 -5.12 4.70
C GLU A 471 18.37 -5.16 5.74
N ASP A 472 18.75 -4.01 6.32
CA ASP A 472 19.76 -3.92 7.38
C ASP A 472 19.42 -4.87 8.54
N SER A 473 18.15 -4.90 8.94
CA SER A 473 17.70 -5.76 10.03
C SER A 473 17.61 -7.23 9.64
N THR A 474 17.27 -7.53 8.39
CA THR A 474 17.22 -8.90 7.86
C THR A 474 18.62 -9.48 7.72
N GLU A 475 19.62 -8.68 7.38
CA GLU A 475 21.03 -9.10 7.41
C GLU A 475 21.45 -9.45 8.83
N GLU A 476 21.14 -8.61 9.83
CA GLU A 476 21.40 -8.93 11.24
C GLU A 476 20.68 -10.21 11.70
N ILE A 477 19.43 -10.39 11.29
CA ILE A 477 18.63 -11.59 11.57
C ILE A 477 19.26 -12.82 10.90
N ALA A 478 19.61 -12.75 9.61
CA ALA A 478 20.20 -13.85 8.86
C ALA A 478 21.54 -14.28 9.45
N ASP A 479 22.39 -13.32 9.83
CA ASP A 479 23.65 -13.56 10.54
C ASP A 479 23.40 -14.25 11.89
N SER A 480 22.34 -13.85 12.61
CA SER A 480 21.98 -14.46 13.88
C SER A 480 21.46 -15.90 13.75
N MET A 481 20.77 -16.21 12.64
CA MET A 481 20.15 -17.52 12.38
C MET A 481 21.15 -18.58 11.85
N GLY A 482 22.32 -18.16 11.39
CA GLY A 482 23.42 -19.04 11.01
C GLY A 482 23.42 -19.39 9.52
N GLY A 483 24.35 -18.77 8.79
CA GLY A 483 24.60 -18.96 7.36
C GLY A 483 26.00 -19.53 7.09
N ASN A 484 26.25 -19.95 5.84
CA ASN A 484 27.57 -20.41 5.40
C ASN A 484 28.60 -19.28 5.58
N ASP A 485 29.63 -19.51 6.40
CA ASP A 485 30.65 -18.49 6.65
C ASP A 485 31.74 -18.55 5.57
N GLU A 486 32.05 -17.39 4.98
CA GLU A 486 33.15 -17.23 4.03
C GLU A 486 34.22 -16.29 4.58
N SER A 487 35.48 -16.63 4.37
CA SER A 487 36.58 -15.83 4.88
C SER A 487 37.81 -15.91 3.99
N SER A 488 38.46 -14.76 3.75
CA SER A 488 39.63 -14.67 2.89
C SER A 488 40.77 -13.85 3.51
N ALA A 489 42.00 -14.19 3.15
CA ALA A 489 43.18 -13.46 3.60
C ALA A 489 44.30 -13.57 2.56
N ASP A 490 45.06 -12.48 2.38
CA ASP A 490 46.22 -12.41 1.49
C ASP A 490 47.50 -11.92 2.19
N SER A 491 48.65 -12.25 1.60
CA SER A 491 50.01 -11.84 2.00
C SER A 491 50.83 -11.54 0.73
N ASP A 492 52.14 -11.27 0.88
CA ASP A 492 53.02 -10.84 -0.20
C ASP A 492 53.10 -11.84 -1.37
N HIS A 493 52.99 -13.15 -1.10
CA HIS A 493 53.19 -14.23 -2.08
C HIS A 493 52.11 -15.33 -2.07
N ILE A 494 51.08 -15.22 -1.23
CA ILE A 494 50.02 -16.22 -1.08
C ILE A 494 48.70 -15.59 -0.63
N SER A 495 47.57 -16.07 -1.14
CA SER A 495 46.23 -15.80 -0.61
C SER A 495 45.45 -17.10 -0.42
N VAL A 496 44.51 -17.07 0.52
CA VAL A 496 43.63 -18.18 0.85
C VAL A 496 42.20 -17.67 1.02
N VAL A 497 41.24 -18.43 0.52
CA VAL A 497 39.81 -18.26 0.77
C VAL A 497 39.25 -19.56 1.32
N MET A 498 38.33 -19.47 2.26
CA MET A 498 37.67 -20.58 2.93
C MET A 498 36.16 -20.39 2.83
N TYR A 499 35.46 -21.42 2.40
CA TYR A 499 34.01 -21.54 2.43
C TYR A 499 33.64 -22.72 3.33
N ALA A 500 32.89 -22.46 4.41
CA ALA A 500 32.46 -23.50 5.34
C ALA A 500 30.97 -23.82 5.14
N TYR A 501 30.67 -24.87 4.37
CA TYR A 501 29.28 -25.34 4.14
C TYR A 501 28.83 -26.40 5.16
N GLY A 502 29.78 -27.02 5.88
CA GLY A 502 29.52 -28.01 6.93
C GLY A 502 30.77 -28.81 7.30
N GLN A 503 30.63 -29.74 8.26
CA GLN A 503 31.77 -30.53 8.77
C GLN A 503 32.53 -31.34 7.70
N ASP A 504 31.84 -31.81 6.67
CA ASP A 504 32.42 -32.63 5.60
C ASP A 504 32.58 -31.86 4.27
N ASP A 505 32.28 -30.57 4.25
CA ASP A 505 32.22 -29.74 3.05
C ASP A 505 32.80 -28.34 3.30
N ILE A 506 34.10 -28.30 3.55
CA ILE A 506 34.86 -27.04 3.69
C ILE A 506 35.76 -26.89 2.46
N GLU A 507 35.44 -25.92 1.61
CA GLU A 507 36.15 -25.64 0.38
C GLU A 507 37.21 -24.56 0.61
N ILE A 508 38.47 -24.87 0.29
CA ILE A 508 39.60 -23.96 0.47
C ILE A 508 40.23 -23.67 -0.89
N GLY A 509 40.18 -22.40 -1.30
CA GLY A 509 40.90 -21.90 -2.46
C GLY A 509 42.25 -21.32 -2.03
N VAL A 510 43.33 -21.68 -2.70
CA VAL A 510 44.65 -21.10 -2.44
C VAL A 510 45.30 -20.62 -3.72
N GLN A 511 45.87 -19.42 -3.68
CA GLN A 511 46.62 -18.83 -4.78
C GLN A 511 48.02 -18.45 -4.30
N ALA A 512 49.04 -18.66 -5.13
CA ALA A 512 50.42 -18.28 -4.84
C ALA A 512 51.15 -17.79 -6.10
N TRP A 513 52.10 -16.88 -5.94
CA TRP A 513 52.80 -16.23 -7.06
C TRP A 513 54.26 -15.90 -6.74
N GLU A 514 54.98 -15.36 -7.74
CA GLU A 514 56.37 -14.89 -7.63
C GLU A 514 57.40 -16.00 -7.27
N PHE A 515 57.36 -17.11 -8.02
CA PHE A 515 58.29 -18.23 -7.85
C PHE A 515 59.67 -17.99 -8.49
N ASP A 516 60.73 -18.60 -7.93
CA ASP A 516 62.06 -18.69 -8.55
C ASP A 516 62.13 -19.91 -9.48
N GLU A 517 62.52 -19.69 -10.75
CA GLU A 517 62.61 -20.71 -11.82
C GLU A 517 63.51 -21.91 -11.47
N ASP A 518 64.44 -21.77 -10.51
CA ASP A 518 65.36 -22.83 -10.08
C ASP A 518 64.91 -23.56 -8.78
N SER A 519 63.77 -23.18 -8.20
CA SER A 519 63.22 -23.74 -6.97
C SER A 519 61.94 -24.56 -7.21
N ASN A 520 61.64 -25.49 -6.29
CA ASN A 520 60.35 -26.20 -6.28
C ASN A 520 59.59 -25.72 -5.05
N TYR A 521 58.30 -25.44 -5.21
CA TYR A 521 57.45 -24.92 -4.16
C TYR A 521 56.36 -25.93 -3.76
N GLU A 522 55.96 -25.85 -2.50
CA GLU A 522 54.88 -26.64 -1.92
C GLU A 522 54.03 -25.71 -1.05
N VAL A 523 52.71 -25.80 -1.20
CA VAL A 523 51.74 -25.11 -0.33
C VAL A 523 51.19 -26.13 0.66
N THR A 524 51.31 -25.86 1.95
CA THR A 524 50.71 -26.68 3.01
C THR A 524 49.54 -25.93 3.63
N LEU A 525 48.37 -26.57 3.67
CA LEU A 525 47.19 -26.05 4.36
C LEU A 525 47.01 -26.84 5.65
N VAL A 526 46.81 -26.14 6.76
CA VAL A 526 46.54 -26.75 8.08
C VAL A 526 45.33 -26.08 8.69
N MET A 527 44.29 -26.86 8.95
CA MET A 527 43.09 -26.40 9.64
C MET A 527 43.20 -26.71 11.13
N THR A 528 42.88 -25.72 11.97
CA THR A 528 42.82 -25.87 13.43
C THR A 528 41.50 -25.34 13.97
N ASP A 529 40.92 -26.04 14.94
CA ASP A 529 39.77 -25.54 15.69
C ASP A 529 40.15 -24.44 16.71
N SER A 530 39.15 -23.88 17.37
CA SER A 530 39.28 -22.86 18.43
C SER A 530 40.12 -23.30 19.65
N ASP A 531 40.26 -24.61 19.89
CA ASP A 531 41.14 -25.17 20.92
C ASP A 531 42.61 -25.32 20.44
N GLY A 532 42.90 -24.97 19.18
CA GLY A 532 44.20 -25.09 18.53
C GLY A 532 44.56 -26.53 18.16
N ILE A 533 43.58 -27.42 18.06
CA ILE A 533 43.76 -28.81 17.64
C ILE A 533 43.67 -28.86 16.11
N THR A 534 44.66 -29.48 15.47
CA THR A 534 44.63 -29.70 14.01
C THR A 534 43.52 -30.69 13.65
N GLN A 535 42.57 -30.23 12.83
CA GLN A 535 41.44 -31.03 12.35
C GLN A 535 41.82 -31.76 11.06
N ASP A 536 42.39 -31.04 10.10
CA ASP A 536 42.82 -31.59 8.82
C ASP A 536 44.06 -30.84 8.29
N ALA A 537 44.83 -31.49 7.43
CA ALA A 537 46.00 -30.91 6.80
C ALA A 537 46.31 -31.56 5.44
N THR A 538 46.50 -30.73 4.44
CA THR A 538 46.84 -31.14 3.06
C THR A 538 48.12 -30.45 2.60
N SER A 539 48.73 -30.96 1.53
CA SER A 539 49.91 -30.37 0.94
C SER A 539 49.91 -30.57 -0.56
N MET A 540 50.18 -29.49 -1.29
CA MET A 540 50.07 -29.41 -2.74
C MET A 540 51.39 -28.99 -3.35
N VAL A 541 51.78 -29.68 -4.43
CA VAL A 541 53.00 -29.33 -5.17
C VAL A 541 52.66 -28.26 -6.21
N VAL A 542 53.37 -27.14 -6.15
CA VAL A 542 53.27 -26.08 -7.16
C VAL A 542 53.89 -26.61 -8.46
N TYR A 543 53.09 -26.65 -9.52
CA TYR A 543 53.50 -27.19 -10.84
C TYR A 543 53.65 -26.13 -11.93
N ASP A 544 53.25 -24.88 -11.65
CA ASP A 544 53.40 -23.75 -12.54
C ASP A 544 54.55 -22.85 -12.04
N ASP A 545 55.35 -22.34 -12.97
CA ASP A 545 56.56 -21.57 -12.68
C ASP A 545 56.26 -20.08 -12.46
N TYR A 546 55.00 -19.64 -12.61
CA TYR A 546 54.62 -18.22 -12.50
C TYR A 546 53.47 -17.95 -11.52
N TYR A 547 52.39 -18.73 -11.59
CA TYR A 547 51.18 -18.53 -10.78
C TYR A 547 50.50 -19.86 -10.50
N PHE A 548 50.16 -20.10 -9.24
CA PHE A 548 49.50 -21.32 -8.77
C PHE A 548 48.14 -20.97 -8.19
N GLU A 549 47.11 -21.72 -8.58
CA GLU A 549 45.76 -21.64 -8.04
C GLU A 549 45.20 -23.06 -8.00
N GLU A 550 44.68 -23.47 -6.85
CA GLU A 550 44.08 -24.79 -6.64
C GLU A 550 43.01 -24.69 -5.55
N TRP A 551 42.04 -25.60 -5.61
CA TRP A 551 41.00 -25.78 -4.60
C TRP A 551 41.17 -27.13 -3.92
N ASP A 552 41.01 -27.19 -2.59
CA ASP A 552 40.88 -28.45 -1.84
C ASP A 552 39.60 -28.48 -1.03
N TYR A 553 39.24 -29.70 -0.63
CA TYR A 553 38.20 -29.93 0.36
C TYR A 553 38.83 -30.45 1.65
N MET A 554 38.44 -29.86 2.77
CA MET A 554 38.85 -30.27 4.11
C MET A 554 37.62 -30.65 4.93
N SER A 555 37.83 -31.43 5.99
CA SER A 555 36.75 -31.84 6.91
C SER A 555 37.17 -31.66 8.37
N THR A 556 36.19 -31.47 9.25
CA THR A 556 36.40 -31.32 10.69
C THR A 556 35.38 -32.15 11.48
N ALA A 557 35.76 -32.52 12.71
CA ALA A 557 34.87 -33.21 13.65
C ALA A 557 34.38 -32.28 14.77
N ALA A 558 34.76 -31.00 14.75
CA ALA A 558 34.37 -29.98 15.72
C ALA A 558 33.48 -28.92 15.06
N TRP A 559 32.64 -28.26 15.86
CA TRP A 559 31.84 -27.10 15.45
C TRP A 559 32.48 -25.80 15.96
N GLY A 560 32.09 -24.67 15.38
CA GLY A 560 32.57 -23.34 15.76
C GLY A 560 33.76 -22.85 14.92
N GLU A 561 34.52 -21.87 15.43
CA GLU A 561 35.59 -21.22 14.68
C GLU A 561 36.73 -22.19 14.31
N HIS A 562 37.05 -22.24 13.01
CA HIS A 562 38.18 -22.98 12.44
C HIS A 562 39.06 -22.04 11.64
N CYS A 563 40.36 -22.11 11.87
CA CYS A 563 41.35 -21.32 11.13
C CYS A 563 42.15 -22.22 10.20
N VAL A 564 42.24 -21.85 8.92
CA VAL A 564 43.12 -22.47 7.93
C VAL A 564 44.36 -21.62 7.74
N THR A 565 45.52 -22.21 8.01
CA THR A 565 46.82 -21.58 7.74
C THR A 565 47.41 -22.18 6.46
N ALA A 566 47.60 -21.33 5.46
CA ALA A 566 48.29 -21.66 4.22
C ALA A 566 49.75 -21.22 4.30
N GLN A 567 50.68 -22.13 4.01
CA GLN A 567 52.11 -21.89 4.07
C GLN A 567 52.79 -22.24 2.75
N LEU A 568 53.41 -21.24 2.11
CA LEU A 568 54.23 -21.43 0.91
C LEU A 568 55.67 -21.75 1.31
N LYS A 569 56.18 -22.89 0.85
CA LYS A 569 57.52 -23.38 1.17
C LYS A 569 58.35 -23.60 -0.09
N ASP A 570 59.55 -23.02 -0.12
CA ASP A 570 60.59 -23.40 -1.07
C ASP A 570 61.21 -24.72 -0.60
N VAL A 571 60.89 -25.81 -1.29
CA VAL A 571 61.35 -27.17 -0.99
C VAL A 571 62.83 -27.34 -1.34
N THR A 572 63.33 -26.60 -2.33
CA THR A 572 64.74 -26.66 -2.79
C THR A 572 65.67 -26.09 -1.73
N ASN A 573 65.32 -24.95 -1.16
CA ASN A 573 66.11 -24.26 -0.12
C ASN A 573 65.69 -24.64 1.31
N ASN A 574 64.54 -25.30 1.45
CA ASN A 574 63.91 -25.68 2.73
C ASN A 574 63.63 -24.46 3.62
N ASP A 575 63.12 -23.40 3.01
CA ASP A 575 62.75 -22.14 3.66
C ASP A 575 61.24 -21.88 3.46
N ILE A 576 60.58 -21.36 4.49
CA ILE A 576 59.20 -20.88 4.38
C ILE A 576 59.28 -19.49 3.75
N VAL A 577 58.61 -19.32 2.61
CA VAL A 577 58.62 -18.09 1.83
C VAL A 577 57.58 -17.14 2.39
N ASP A 578 56.36 -17.64 2.62
CA ASP A 578 55.24 -16.86 3.12
C ASP A 578 54.20 -17.73 3.84
N SER A 579 53.32 -17.12 4.62
CA SER A 579 52.28 -17.77 5.41
C SER A 579 51.13 -16.81 5.67
N VAL A 580 49.90 -17.27 5.44
CA VAL A 580 48.67 -16.52 5.70
C VAL A 580 47.65 -17.41 6.43
N THR A 581 46.80 -16.81 7.25
CA THR A 581 45.75 -17.54 8.00
C THR A 581 44.43 -16.81 7.82
N THR A 582 43.37 -17.57 7.55
CA THR A 582 41.98 -17.12 7.55
C THR A 582 41.16 -18.00 8.50
N CYS A 583 40.04 -17.51 9.02
CA CYS A 583 39.17 -18.24 9.94
C CYS A 583 37.71 -18.07 9.55
N ALA A 584 36.95 -19.16 9.62
CA ALA A 584 35.50 -19.19 9.42
C ALA A 584 34.86 -20.16 10.44
N SER A 585 33.61 -19.91 10.81
CA SER A 585 32.82 -20.76 11.68
C SER A 585 32.26 -21.95 10.89
N VAL A 586 32.43 -23.16 11.41
CA VAL A 586 31.78 -24.37 10.88
C VAL A 586 30.54 -24.60 11.73
N GLU A 587 29.39 -24.29 11.18
CA GLU A 587 28.11 -24.33 11.90
C GLU A 587 27.43 -25.70 11.82
N GLN A 588 26.74 -26.08 12.90
CA GLN A 588 25.98 -27.31 12.96
C GLN A 588 24.71 -27.18 12.11
N GLN A 589 24.60 -27.98 11.05
CA GLN A 589 23.34 -28.09 10.31
C GLN A 589 22.24 -28.65 11.23
N PRO A 590 20.99 -28.16 11.11
CA PRO A 590 19.89 -28.65 11.93
C PRO A 590 19.66 -30.14 11.65
N GLU A 591 19.77 -30.96 12.69
CA GLU A 591 19.41 -32.37 12.64
C GLU A 591 18.14 -32.56 13.50
N PRO A 592 17.03 -33.02 12.92
CA PRO A 592 15.82 -33.31 13.69
C PRO A 592 16.13 -34.28 14.83
N SER A 593 15.63 -33.96 16.02
CA SER A 593 15.78 -34.80 17.19
C SER A 593 15.07 -36.15 17.00
N ASP A 594 15.44 -37.14 17.81
CA ASP A 594 14.69 -38.41 17.89
C ASP A 594 13.20 -38.16 18.20
N LEU A 595 12.87 -37.08 18.93
CA LEU A 595 11.49 -36.70 19.23
C LEU A 595 10.77 -36.22 17.96
N VAL A 596 11.36 -35.31 17.16
CA VAL A 596 10.78 -34.88 15.87
C VAL A 596 10.53 -36.08 14.95
N MET A 597 11.49 -37.00 14.89
CA MET A 597 11.36 -38.20 14.05
C MET A 597 10.25 -39.12 14.56
N ASP A 598 10.12 -39.31 15.87
CA ASP A 598 9.03 -40.07 16.48
C ASP A 598 7.65 -39.42 16.18
N ILE A 599 7.55 -38.08 16.20
CA ILE A 599 6.34 -37.33 15.84
C ILE A 599 5.97 -37.56 14.37
N ILE A 600 6.92 -37.37 13.44
CA ILE A 600 6.70 -37.57 12.00
C ILE A 600 6.27 -39.01 11.70
N ASP A 601 6.95 -40.00 12.29
CA ASP A 601 6.61 -41.41 12.13
C ASP A 601 5.19 -41.68 12.68
N GLY A 602 4.84 -41.11 13.84
CA GLY A 602 3.51 -41.18 14.44
C GLY A 602 2.43 -40.69 13.48
N PHE A 603 2.56 -39.48 12.94
CA PHE A 603 1.61 -38.93 11.97
C PHE A 603 1.51 -39.78 10.70
N SER A 604 2.62 -40.35 10.22
CA SER A 604 2.63 -41.22 9.04
C SER A 604 1.89 -42.56 9.24
N GLU A 605 1.82 -43.05 10.49
CA GLU A 605 1.12 -44.29 10.85
C GLU A 605 -0.33 -44.03 11.31
N SER A 606 -0.68 -42.78 11.55
CA SER A 606 -1.96 -42.35 12.10
C SER A 606 -3.13 -42.50 11.13
N THR A 607 -4.31 -42.20 11.64
CA THR A 607 -5.58 -42.15 10.90
C THR A 607 -5.87 -40.78 10.30
N LEU A 608 -4.94 -39.81 10.41
CA LEU A 608 -5.11 -38.42 9.99
C LEU A 608 -5.63 -38.30 8.55
N ASP A 609 -5.08 -39.06 7.60
CA ASP A 609 -5.55 -39.05 6.21
C ASP A 609 -7.06 -39.28 6.09
N ASN A 610 -7.61 -40.25 6.84
CA ASN A 610 -9.05 -40.54 6.79
C ASN A 610 -9.85 -39.47 7.53
N VAL A 611 -9.29 -38.89 8.59
CA VAL A 611 -9.91 -37.80 9.37
C VAL A 611 -10.04 -36.56 8.50
N MET A 612 -8.97 -36.14 7.80
CA MET A 612 -8.99 -35.01 6.87
C MET A 612 -9.90 -35.27 5.66
N GLU A 613 -9.96 -36.49 5.14
CA GLU A 613 -10.93 -36.86 4.10
C GLU A 613 -12.38 -36.74 4.58
N ASN A 614 -12.67 -37.14 5.83
CA ASN A 614 -14.00 -37.01 6.43
C ASN A 614 -14.36 -35.54 6.68
N PHE A 615 -13.44 -34.78 7.29
CA PHE A 615 -13.59 -33.34 7.51
C PHE A 615 -13.90 -32.62 6.19
N GLY A 616 -13.07 -32.81 5.17
CA GLY A 616 -13.29 -32.21 3.85
C GLY A 616 -14.61 -32.62 3.19
N SER A 617 -15.04 -33.87 3.37
CA SER A 617 -16.33 -34.35 2.84
C SER A 617 -17.53 -33.74 3.59
N ASN A 618 -17.43 -33.58 4.91
CA ASN A 618 -18.46 -32.94 5.73
C ASN A 618 -18.54 -31.44 5.42
N LEU A 619 -17.38 -30.81 5.28
CA LEU A 619 -17.25 -29.40 4.91
C LEU A 619 -17.87 -29.14 3.54
N GLU A 620 -17.50 -29.92 2.51
CA GLU A 620 -18.12 -29.81 1.18
C GLU A 620 -19.64 -29.97 1.26
N TYR A 621 -20.14 -30.93 2.03
CA TYR A 621 -21.57 -31.18 2.17
C TYR A 621 -22.34 -30.04 2.83
N ARG A 622 -21.77 -29.42 3.87
CA ARG A 622 -22.40 -28.30 4.59
C ARG A 622 -22.31 -27.02 3.77
N LEU A 623 -21.13 -26.73 3.20
CA LEU A 623 -20.89 -25.53 2.42
C LEU A 623 -21.63 -25.49 1.08
N ASP A 624 -22.02 -26.63 0.50
CA ASP A 624 -22.82 -26.70 -0.75
C ASP A 624 -24.18 -25.99 -0.66
N ASN A 625 -24.66 -25.66 0.55
CA ASN A 625 -25.90 -24.93 0.75
C ASN A 625 -25.73 -23.41 0.84
N TYR A 626 -24.50 -22.90 0.96
CA TYR A 626 -24.21 -21.48 0.98
C TYR A 626 -23.94 -21.00 -0.44
N GLU A 627 -24.73 -20.03 -0.89
CA GLU A 627 -24.57 -19.37 -2.18
C GLU A 627 -24.68 -17.88 -1.93
N ALA A 628 -23.68 -17.12 -2.38
CA ALA A 628 -23.70 -15.67 -2.24
C ALA A 628 -24.87 -15.09 -3.06
N ASP A 629 -25.71 -14.32 -2.40
CA ASP A 629 -26.86 -13.63 -2.97
C ASP A 629 -26.70 -12.13 -2.73
N PHE A 630 -26.03 -11.46 -3.67
CA PHE A 630 -25.80 -10.03 -3.59
C PHE A 630 -27.11 -9.26 -3.87
N PRO A 631 -27.52 -8.31 -2.99
CA PRO A 631 -28.77 -7.57 -3.17
C PRO A 631 -28.72 -6.59 -4.36
N TYR A 632 -27.52 -6.26 -4.84
CA TYR A 632 -27.25 -5.31 -5.92
C TYR A 632 -26.25 -5.89 -6.91
N ASP A 633 -26.43 -5.62 -8.20
CA ASP A 633 -25.52 -6.05 -9.28
C ASP A 633 -24.80 -4.88 -9.95
N GLU A 634 -25.23 -3.65 -9.69
CA GLU A 634 -24.63 -2.44 -10.23
C GLU A 634 -24.72 -1.32 -9.18
N GLY A 635 -23.70 -0.49 -9.14
CA GLY A 635 -23.60 0.64 -8.24
C GLY A 635 -22.70 1.72 -8.82
N ASP A 636 -22.92 2.96 -8.39
CA ASP A 636 -22.21 4.13 -8.89
C ASP A 636 -22.07 5.18 -7.80
N MET A 637 -20.97 5.92 -7.80
CA MET A 637 -20.68 6.97 -6.82
C MET A 637 -20.59 8.32 -7.50
N PHE A 638 -21.38 9.27 -7.01
CA PHE A 638 -21.43 10.63 -7.53
C PHE A 638 -21.03 11.64 -6.46
N VAL A 639 -20.29 12.65 -6.87
CA VAL A 639 -20.18 13.90 -6.12
C VAL A 639 -21.43 14.74 -6.38
N LEU A 640 -21.89 15.45 -5.36
CA LEU A 640 -23.08 16.31 -5.42
C LEU A 640 -22.62 17.77 -5.55
N TRP A 641 -22.87 18.35 -6.71
CA TRP A 641 -22.42 19.69 -7.09
C TRP A 641 -23.55 20.72 -6.98
N ASP A 642 -23.33 21.80 -6.22
CA ASP A 642 -24.22 22.96 -6.19
C ASP A 642 -23.74 24.03 -7.18
N ALA A 643 -24.35 24.08 -8.36
CA ALA A 643 -24.07 25.08 -9.39
C ALA A 643 -24.42 26.54 -8.99
N THR A 644 -25.18 26.75 -7.90
CA THR A 644 -25.48 28.10 -7.43
C THR A 644 -24.27 28.72 -6.75
N ASN A 645 -23.57 27.91 -5.95
CA ASN A 645 -22.42 28.34 -5.16
C ASN A 645 -21.08 27.86 -5.74
N ASN A 646 -21.11 27.03 -6.80
CA ASN A 646 -19.97 26.38 -7.43
C ASN A 646 -19.12 25.63 -6.41
N MET A 647 -19.73 24.71 -5.69
CA MET A 647 -19.03 23.92 -4.68
C MET A 647 -19.61 22.51 -4.56
N VAL A 648 -18.78 21.61 -4.06
CA VAL A 648 -19.20 20.28 -3.65
C VAL A 648 -19.96 20.38 -2.33
N VAL A 649 -21.12 19.74 -2.24
CA VAL A 649 -21.99 19.73 -1.05
C VAL A 649 -22.26 18.33 -0.49
N GLY A 650 -21.60 17.32 -1.04
CA GLY A 650 -21.72 15.94 -0.59
C GLY A 650 -21.30 14.94 -1.66
N PHE A 651 -21.51 13.66 -1.36
CA PHE A 651 -21.37 12.55 -2.29
C PHE A 651 -22.47 11.53 -2.03
N GLN A 652 -22.69 10.65 -2.98
CA GLN A 652 -23.76 9.67 -2.95
C GLN A 652 -23.36 8.39 -3.68
N LEU A 653 -23.40 7.28 -2.96
CA LEU A 653 -23.33 5.93 -3.53
C LEU A 653 -24.75 5.44 -3.81
N VAL A 654 -25.04 5.16 -5.07
CA VAL A 654 -26.31 4.59 -5.51
C VAL A 654 -26.12 3.18 -6.03
N VAL A 655 -27.16 2.35 -5.86
CA VAL A 655 -27.16 0.94 -6.24
C VAL A 655 -28.47 0.55 -6.90
N THR A 656 -28.42 -0.48 -7.74
CA THR A 656 -29.60 -1.06 -8.39
C THR A 656 -29.52 -2.59 -8.40
N SER A 657 -30.67 -3.22 -8.63
CA SER A 657 -30.81 -4.67 -8.81
C SER A 657 -31.45 -4.99 -10.17
N GLU A 658 -31.11 -6.11 -10.81
CA GLU A 658 -31.55 -6.52 -12.16
C GLU A 658 -33.08 -6.56 -12.28
N ASP A 659 -33.74 -6.93 -11.19
CA ASP A 659 -35.20 -7.04 -11.08
C ASP A 659 -35.90 -5.68 -10.92
N SER A 660 -35.13 -4.60 -10.71
CA SER A 660 -35.60 -3.24 -10.53
C SER A 660 -35.10 -2.32 -11.65
N ASN A 661 -35.97 -1.44 -12.14
CA ASN A 661 -35.52 -0.31 -12.98
C ASN A 661 -35.31 0.95 -12.12
N MET A 662 -34.99 0.76 -10.83
CA MET A 662 -34.94 1.85 -9.86
C MET A 662 -33.60 1.82 -9.15
N TRP A 663 -32.92 2.95 -9.19
CA TRP A 663 -31.72 3.19 -8.40
C TRP A 663 -32.10 3.65 -6.99
N TYR A 664 -31.29 3.27 -6.02
CA TYR A 664 -31.46 3.60 -4.62
C TYR A 664 -30.18 4.17 -4.03
N THR A 665 -30.28 5.09 -3.08
CA THR A 665 -29.14 5.57 -2.29
C THR A 665 -28.77 4.52 -1.24
N LEU A 666 -27.54 4.00 -1.33
CA LEU A 666 -26.93 3.14 -0.32
C LEU A 666 -26.22 3.99 0.75
N VAL A 667 -25.43 4.98 0.33
CA VAL A 667 -24.77 5.97 1.21
C VAL A 667 -24.96 7.35 0.60
N GLY A 668 -25.28 8.35 1.41
CA GLY A 668 -25.47 9.73 0.94
C GLY A 668 -26.66 10.42 1.61
N PRO A 669 -26.93 11.68 1.24
CA PRO A 669 -28.04 12.44 1.80
C PRO A 669 -29.39 11.94 1.27
N ASP A 670 -30.45 12.28 2.01
CA ASP A 670 -31.83 12.08 1.55
C ASP A 670 -32.08 12.84 0.23
N SER A 671 -32.41 12.10 -0.83
CA SER A 671 -32.67 12.60 -2.18
C SER A 671 -34.12 12.43 -2.60
N ASP A 672 -34.63 13.29 -3.50
CA ASP A 672 -35.92 13.09 -4.16
C ASP A 672 -35.84 12.28 -5.47
N SER A 673 -34.63 12.07 -5.99
CA SER A 673 -34.36 11.27 -7.20
C SER A 673 -34.22 9.79 -6.89
N TYR A 674 -33.65 9.43 -5.73
CA TYR A 674 -33.38 8.05 -5.32
C TYR A 674 -34.06 7.72 -3.99
N GLY A 675 -34.62 6.52 -3.89
CA GLY A 675 -35.13 6.01 -2.61
C GLY A 675 -34.02 5.39 -1.76
N THR A 676 -34.28 5.10 -0.49
CA THR A 676 -33.33 4.35 0.36
C THR A 676 -33.17 2.91 -0.13
N ALA A 677 -31.94 2.42 -0.13
CA ALA A 677 -31.59 1.06 -0.50
C ALA A 677 -32.34 0.02 0.38
N PRO A 678 -32.95 -1.04 -0.21
CA PRO A 678 -33.69 -2.05 0.54
C PRO A 678 -32.86 -2.83 1.57
N SER A 679 -31.60 -3.10 1.25
CA SER A 679 -30.57 -3.66 2.12
C SER A 679 -29.52 -2.59 2.37
N PRO A 680 -29.60 -1.83 3.48
CA PRO A 680 -28.61 -0.81 3.82
C PRO A 680 -27.33 -1.44 4.39
N ILE A 681 -26.24 -0.68 4.36
CA ILE A 681 -25.03 -0.93 5.15
C ILE A 681 -24.99 0.06 6.33
N SER A 682 -24.23 -0.27 7.36
CA SER A 682 -24.12 0.45 8.64
C SER A 682 -23.20 1.67 8.56
N VAL A 683 -23.31 2.43 7.48
CA VAL A 683 -22.64 3.73 7.30
C VAL A 683 -23.56 4.86 7.73
N THR A 684 -23.08 5.71 8.63
CA THR A 684 -23.77 6.95 9.02
C THR A 684 -23.30 8.08 8.11
N TYR A 685 -24.23 8.72 7.39
CA TYR A 685 -23.95 9.91 6.59
C TYR A 685 -24.25 11.19 7.37
N PHE A 686 -23.29 12.09 7.45
CA PHE A 686 -23.43 13.40 8.10
C PHE A 686 -23.51 14.52 7.07
N SER A 687 -24.35 15.51 7.34
CA SER A 687 -24.45 16.72 6.52
C SER A 687 -24.77 17.94 7.37
N GLY A 688 -24.25 19.10 6.96
CA GLY A 688 -24.48 20.38 7.63
C GLY A 688 -24.06 20.35 9.10
N GLN A 689 -24.95 20.76 10.00
CA GLN A 689 -24.66 20.82 11.44
C GLN A 689 -24.31 19.48 12.07
N GLN A 690 -24.73 18.35 11.47
CA GLN A 690 -24.34 17.04 11.97
C GLN A 690 -22.88 16.74 11.69
N ALA A 691 -22.37 17.11 10.50
CA ALA A 691 -20.97 16.89 10.14
C ALA A 691 -20.04 17.79 10.96
N ILE A 692 -20.39 19.07 11.16
CA ILE A 692 -19.63 19.99 12.03
C ILE A 692 -19.58 19.48 13.47
N ALA A 693 -20.69 18.90 13.96
CA ALA A 693 -20.72 18.34 15.30
C ALA A 693 -19.85 17.08 15.42
N GLN A 694 -19.81 16.26 14.36
CA GLN A 694 -18.98 15.07 14.31
C GLN A 694 -17.49 15.40 14.24
N GLU A 695 -17.10 16.33 13.37
CA GLU A 695 -15.72 16.83 13.27
C GLU A 695 -15.22 17.34 14.62
N ALA A 696 -16.00 18.18 15.31
CA ALA A 696 -15.64 18.69 16.64
C ALA A 696 -15.65 17.62 17.75
N GLU A 697 -16.21 16.44 17.51
CA GLU A 697 -16.15 15.29 18.43
C GLU A 697 -14.85 14.51 18.21
N ILE A 698 -14.43 14.33 16.96
CA ILE A 698 -13.31 13.45 16.58
C ILE A 698 -11.98 14.19 16.29
N GLU A 699 -11.98 15.52 16.19
CA GLU A 699 -10.79 16.32 15.80
C GLU A 699 -9.58 16.10 16.71
N ASP A 700 -9.82 15.84 18.00
CA ASP A 700 -8.76 15.65 19.00
C ASP A 700 -8.42 14.16 19.23
N ASP A 701 -9.15 13.24 18.60
CA ASP A 701 -8.93 11.80 18.76
C ASP A 701 -7.71 11.37 17.95
N SER A 702 -6.67 10.88 18.61
CA SER A 702 -5.40 10.54 17.94
C SER A 702 -4.80 9.22 18.38
N THR A 703 -5.35 8.58 19.41
CA THR A 703 -4.84 7.30 19.95
C THR A 703 -5.89 6.21 19.82
N LEU A 704 -5.48 4.94 19.88
CA LEU A 704 -6.42 3.81 19.80
C LEU A 704 -7.51 3.89 20.88
N GLU A 705 -7.15 4.29 22.11
CA GLU A 705 -8.09 4.46 23.23
C GLU A 705 -9.13 5.57 22.99
N ASP A 706 -8.81 6.57 22.17
CA ASP A 706 -9.74 7.65 21.79
C ASP A 706 -10.65 7.20 20.64
N LEU A 707 -10.10 6.45 19.67
CA LEU A 707 -10.76 6.08 18.42
C LEU A 707 -11.63 4.83 18.52
N VAL A 708 -11.37 3.97 19.50
CA VAL A 708 -12.07 2.71 19.73
C VAL A 708 -12.70 2.72 21.12
N ASP A 709 -14.00 2.44 21.19
CA ASP A 709 -14.66 2.18 22.47
C ASP A 709 -14.23 0.80 22.99
N LEU A 710 -13.12 0.74 23.71
CA LEU A 710 -12.59 -0.48 24.32
C LEU A 710 -13.57 -1.16 25.29
N THR A 711 -14.67 -0.51 25.69
CA THR A 711 -15.72 -1.16 26.49
C THR A 711 -16.72 -1.97 25.66
N GLN A 712 -16.70 -1.79 24.33
CA GLN A 712 -17.46 -2.57 23.38
C GLN A 712 -16.67 -3.76 22.84
N HIS A 713 -15.33 -3.70 22.86
CA HIS A 713 -14.47 -4.83 22.52
C HIS A 713 -14.56 -5.89 23.61
N ASN A 714 -15.31 -6.96 23.35
CA ASN A 714 -15.55 -8.01 24.34
C ASN A 714 -14.75 -9.27 24.00
N ASP A 715 -13.46 -9.22 24.34
CA ASP A 715 -12.50 -10.33 24.21
C ASP A 715 -12.53 -11.32 25.38
N GLU A 716 -13.34 -11.09 26.44
CA GLU A 716 -13.37 -11.95 27.64
C GLU A 716 -13.54 -13.45 27.30
N ILE A 717 -14.34 -13.78 26.27
CA ILE A 717 -14.57 -15.17 25.82
C ILE A 717 -13.32 -15.72 25.12
N ILE A 718 -12.64 -14.90 24.34
CA ILE A 718 -11.41 -15.26 23.62
C ILE A 718 -10.29 -15.50 24.63
N GLU A 719 -10.07 -14.55 25.53
CA GLU A 719 -9.06 -14.68 26.59
C GLU A 719 -9.35 -15.89 27.49
N GLU A 720 -10.59 -16.11 27.92
CA GLU A 720 -10.94 -17.27 28.77
C GLU A 720 -10.69 -18.59 28.05
N ALA A 721 -11.04 -18.69 26.75
CA ALA A 721 -10.81 -19.89 25.96
C ALA A 721 -9.31 -20.15 25.73
N ILE A 722 -8.53 -19.10 25.43
CA ILE A 722 -7.06 -19.20 25.32
C ILE A 722 -6.48 -19.63 26.67
N GLU A 723 -6.85 -18.98 27.78
CA GLU A 723 -6.37 -19.33 29.12
C GLU A 723 -6.72 -20.78 29.48
N GLU A 724 -7.92 -21.25 29.16
CA GLU A 724 -8.35 -22.63 29.39
C GLU A 724 -7.50 -23.62 28.59
N ALA A 725 -7.38 -23.41 27.27
CA ALA A 725 -6.62 -24.28 26.37
C ALA A 725 -5.11 -24.28 26.69
N THR A 726 -4.58 -23.16 27.16
CA THR A 726 -3.15 -23.02 27.52
C THR A 726 -2.82 -23.38 28.96
N SER A 727 -3.85 -23.55 29.82
CA SER A 727 -3.65 -23.79 31.26
C SER A 727 -2.86 -25.06 31.57
N ASP A 728 -3.04 -26.11 30.75
CA ASP A 728 -2.35 -27.39 30.88
C ASP A 728 -0.85 -27.29 30.54
N TYR A 729 -0.45 -26.29 29.75
CA TYR A 729 0.95 -25.98 29.45
C TYR A 729 1.61 -25.18 30.58
N ASN A 730 0.85 -24.33 31.26
CA ASN A 730 1.39 -23.28 32.14
C ASN A 730 1.51 -23.64 33.64
N ASN A 731 0.85 -24.67 34.21
CA ASN A 731 1.27 -25.37 35.47
C ASN A 731 0.29 -26.46 35.98
N ASP A 732 0.85 -27.59 36.43
CA ASP A 732 0.40 -28.52 37.50
C ASP A 732 -1.01 -28.25 38.13
N ASP A 733 -2.00 -29.06 37.71
CA ASP A 733 -3.21 -29.47 38.44
C ASP A 733 -4.36 -28.43 38.55
N SER A 734 -5.35 -28.45 37.63
CA SER A 734 -6.75 -28.82 37.95
C SER A 734 -7.80 -28.49 36.86
N ASN A 735 -8.57 -29.53 36.47
CA ASN A 735 -9.87 -29.49 35.77
C ASN A 735 -10.81 -28.31 36.13
N GLU A 736 -11.57 -27.84 35.14
CA GLU A 736 -13.05 -27.66 35.22
C GLU A 736 -13.71 -27.77 33.82
N GLU A 737 -15.02 -28.05 33.77
CA GLU A 737 -15.82 -28.38 32.56
C GLU A 737 -16.57 -27.15 32.01
N GLU A 738 -16.46 -26.95 30.69
CA GLU A 738 -17.38 -26.44 29.65
C GLU A 738 -18.52 -25.46 30.00
N THR A 739 -18.55 -24.36 29.24
CA THR A 739 -19.79 -23.77 28.71
C THR A 739 -19.62 -23.34 27.25
N GLU A 740 -20.32 -24.03 26.33
CA GLU A 740 -20.53 -23.59 24.95
C GLU A 740 -21.36 -22.29 24.91
N GLU A 741 -20.78 -21.22 24.35
CA GLU A 741 -21.53 -20.17 23.65
C GLU A 741 -20.97 -20.02 22.23
N GLU A 742 -21.87 -19.84 21.27
CA GLU A 742 -21.51 -19.74 19.85
C GLU A 742 -20.81 -18.43 19.56
N ALA A 743 -19.64 -18.52 18.92
CA ALA A 743 -18.88 -17.40 18.39
C ALA A 743 -18.80 -17.52 16.86
N GLY A 744 -18.91 -16.38 16.19
CA GLY A 744 -18.84 -16.24 14.74
C GLY A 744 -17.58 -15.47 14.33
N GLY A 745 -17.22 -15.51 13.05
CA GLY A 745 -15.97 -14.89 12.60
C GLY A 745 -15.58 -15.09 11.13
N LEU A 746 -14.52 -14.38 10.75
CA LEU A 746 -13.52 -14.53 9.69
C LEU A 746 -13.63 -13.71 8.38
N LEU A 747 -12.54 -12.97 8.10
CA LEU A 747 -11.79 -12.88 6.83
C LEU A 747 -10.27 -12.80 7.12
N PRO A 748 -9.39 -13.20 6.17
CA PRO A 748 -7.94 -13.05 6.30
C PRO A 748 -7.54 -11.60 5.99
N PHE A 749 -6.80 -10.97 6.90
CA PHE A 749 -5.94 -9.79 6.72
C PHE A 749 -6.28 -8.90 5.52
N ILE A 750 -7.44 -8.25 5.53
CA ILE A 750 -7.59 -6.98 4.81
C ILE A 750 -7.62 -5.94 5.91
N SER A 751 -6.50 -5.25 6.12
CA SER A 751 -6.49 -4.08 6.99
C SER A 751 -7.69 -3.19 6.61
N PRO A 752 -8.52 -2.79 7.57
CA PRO A 752 -9.52 -1.72 7.40
C PRO A 752 -8.98 -0.51 6.63
N VAL A 753 -7.72 -0.12 6.87
CA VAL A 753 -7.00 0.93 6.11
C VAL A 753 -6.76 0.52 4.67
N PHE A 754 -6.34 -0.73 4.40
CA PHE A 754 -6.24 -1.24 3.03
C PHE A 754 -7.60 -1.29 2.33
N THR A 755 -8.69 -1.51 3.07
CA THR A 755 -10.06 -1.46 2.55
C THR A 755 -10.48 -0.03 2.21
N ILE A 756 -10.20 0.94 3.08
CA ILE A 756 -10.45 2.38 2.82
C ILE A 756 -9.55 2.90 1.70
N ALA A 757 -8.27 2.51 1.67
CA ALA A 757 -7.34 2.80 0.60
C ALA A 757 -7.79 2.13 -0.71
N MET A 758 -8.37 0.93 -0.67
CA MET A 758 -9.00 0.31 -1.83
C MET A 758 -10.29 1.02 -2.24
N PHE A 759 -11.10 1.56 -1.34
CA PHE A 759 -12.27 2.37 -1.68
C PHE A 759 -11.86 3.73 -2.28
N ALA A 760 -10.84 4.38 -1.73
CA ALA A 760 -10.27 5.63 -2.24
C ALA A 760 -9.54 5.42 -3.57
N ALA A 761 -8.73 4.36 -3.70
CA ALA A 761 -8.06 3.96 -4.94
C ALA A 761 -9.04 3.41 -5.98
N ALA A 762 -10.10 2.71 -5.60
CA ALA A 762 -11.17 2.33 -6.53
C ALA A 762 -11.95 3.56 -7.02
N GLY A 763 -12.13 4.60 -6.18
CA GLY A 763 -12.65 5.89 -6.59
C GLY A 763 -11.74 6.61 -7.59
N LEU A 764 -10.44 6.69 -7.30
CA LEU A 764 -9.41 7.27 -8.18
C LEU A 764 -9.20 6.47 -9.48
N VAL A 765 -9.25 5.14 -9.41
CA VAL A 765 -9.09 4.25 -10.57
C VAL A 765 -10.36 4.20 -11.41
N ALA A 766 -11.55 4.27 -10.81
CA ALA A 766 -12.81 4.39 -11.56
C ALA A 766 -12.88 5.71 -12.33
N SER A 767 -12.40 6.83 -11.77
CA SER A 767 -12.30 8.10 -12.49
C SER A 767 -11.25 8.05 -13.63
N LEU A 768 -10.18 7.28 -13.47
CA LEU A 768 -9.14 7.14 -14.50
C LEU A 768 -9.49 6.11 -15.61
N LYS A 769 -10.33 5.11 -15.32
CA LYS A 769 -10.67 4.04 -16.26
C LYS A 769 -11.80 4.41 -17.22
N ASN A 770 -12.71 5.30 -16.82
CA ASN A 770 -13.74 5.85 -17.71
C ASN A 770 -13.19 6.85 -18.75
N ARG A 771 -11.93 7.31 -18.65
CA ARG A 771 -11.25 8.07 -19.73
C ARG A 771 -10.88 7.22 -20.97
N LYS A 772 -11.11 5.90 -20.95
CA LYS A 772 -10.66 4.97 -22.02
C LYS A 772 -11.73 4.20 -22.78
N ASP A 773 -13.02 4.42 -22.53
CA ASP A 773 -14.13 3.84 -23.33
C ASP A 773 -15.03 4.89 -23.99
#